data_AF-A0A2S2E2G2-F1
#
_entry.id   AF-A0A2S2E2G2-F1
#
_cell.length_a   1.000
_cell.length_b   1.000
_cell.length_c   1.000
_cell.angle_alpha   90.00
_cell.angle_beta   90.00
_cell.angle_gamma   90.00
#
_symmetry.space_group_name_H-M   'P 1'
#
loop_
_entity.id
_entity.type
_entity.pdbx_description
1 polymer ?
#
loop_
_entity_poly.entity_id
_entity_poly.type
_entity_poly.pdbx_seq_one_letter_code
_entity_poly.pdbx_strand_id
1 'polypeptide(L)'
;MNIEQAEVPIQSNLAIRLLRVLRFNKIRYERAVSLLPDGRHAYFHALPFLLHVNHPDLPGYVDDPAVPYGLQVYSLRDSVREVLPELFPEQHELFNNFRAIWPKQRSIDALLLMGSIGSIAQSANSDFDYWVCLDTKAFSEHQLALLQTKLTRIEQWADQQGMEVHFFLSDIDHVRANDFGQADGESSGSAQARFLKAEFYATNILVAGRLPFWWLVPADADDDEYHRLLHSLKPGRSPEPHLVMDLGNLQQLDSGELFGAAIWQIAKAMDSPFKSVLKMAKLEVFLQNLGRKQPLCNLLKERVHSGFQIEGAEEQVDAYALMFDDLVDYYRRAKPDVVPLLQLCFYVKCGEPLSSYNNQLQATSTFKKRIMQSYVRHWGWDSQKLTRVDNLRQWPFHDLLVLSRQVHSFLIHCYRRLSAELSQAPQQVNPTDMTVIGRKLDSFYSRKKHKIEYLRSVMDDELYCRFVTIKADMELVSESGRRWFICSGDQLNILPETIPKKILHKGENLVEPILWSVWNKVLDGRSRFLMDYKTEPLSEADVRRMVLLFEDWFPPRKVSEISREALLAPEKITACLAVANFTSRRLRGDIDSLYVIYVTSWGELYCHRGFEIFNTLTERLDKERPRCGLMVPEGAHQERLHSDFCRRSKYEFDLL
;
A
#
# COMPACT_ATOMS: atom_id res chain seq x y z
N MET A 1 1.86 -52.35 22.48
CA MET A 1 0.74 -51.44 22.16
C MET A 1 0.62 -51.43 20.64
N ASN A 2 -0.47 -51.95 20.09
CA ASN A 2 -0.59 -52.25 18.65
C ASN A 2 -0.56 -50.96 17.81
N ILE A 3 0.29 -50.91 16.77
CA ILE A 3 0.41 -49.76 15.86
C ILE A 3 -0.96 -49.38 15.27
N GLU A 4 -1.81 -50.38 14.95
CA GLU A 4 -3.17 -50.17 14.46
C GLU A 4 -4.11 -49.44 15.45
N GLN A 5 -3.92 -49.60 16.77
CA GLN A 5 -4.76 -48.93 17.77
C GLN A 5 -4.39 -47.44 17.96
N ALA A 6 -3.14 -47.06 17.68
CA ALA A 6 -2.71 -45.66 17.71
C ALA A 6 -3.04 -44.90 16.41
N GLU A 7 -3.24 -45.60 15.29
CA GLU A 7 -3.57 -45.00 13.99
C GLU A 7 -5.02 -44.49 13.90
N VAL A 8 -5.99 -45.16 14.53
CA VAL A 8 -7.42 -44.78 14.47
C VAL A 8 -7.70 -43.40 15.11
N PRO A 9 -7.11 -43.04 16.26
CA PRO A 9 -7.20 -41.69 16.82
C PRO A 9 -6.60 -40.60 15.93
N ILE A 10 -5.45 -40.88 15.28
CA ILE A 10 -4.77 -39.90 14.41
C ILE A 10 -5.65 -39.54 13.22
N GLN A 11 -6.15 -40.55 12.48
CA GLN A 11 -6.98 -40.31 11.31
C GLN A 11 -8.28 -39.59 11.67
N SER A 12 -8.90 -39.99 12.80
CA SER A 12 -10.14 -39.35 13.29
C SER A 12 -9.90 -37.87 13.63
N ASN A 13 -8.78 -37.55 14.27
CA ASN A 13 -8.41 -36.16 14.59
C ASN A 13 -8.16 -35.32 13.32
N LEU A 14 -7.46 -35.87 12.33
CA LEU A 14 -7.24 -35.19 11.04
C LEU A 14 -8.57 -34.93 10.31
N ALA A 15 -9.51 -35.87 10.33
CA ALA A 15 -10.83 -35.70 9.74
C ALA A 15 -11.66 -34.62 10.45
N ILE A 16 -11.63 -34.56 11.80
CA ILE A 16 -12.30 -33.51 12.58
C ILE A 16 -11.72 -32.14 12.23
N ARG A 17 -10.40 -32.01 12.14
CA ARG A 17 -9.73 -30.76 11.75
C ARG A 17 -10.08 -30.36 10.33
N LEU A 18 -10.12 -31.31 9.38
CA LEU A 18 -10.56 -31.05 8.01
C LEU A 18 -11.95 -30.41 7.99
N LEU A 19 -12.92 -30.98 8.70
CA LEU A 19 -14.28 -30.44 8.75
C LEU A 19 -14.33 -29.02 9.32
N ARG A 20 -13.57 -28.76 10.40
CA ARG A 20 -13.48 -27.43 11.02
C ARG A 20 -12.85 -26.40 10.08
N VAL A 21 -11.78 -26.78 9.39
CA VAL A 21 -11.07 -25.94 8.42
C VAL A 21 -11.94 -25.66 7.20
N LEU A 22 -12.63 -26.65 6.64
CA LEU A 22 -13.55 -26.46 5.51
C LEU A 22 -14.71 -25.53 5.88
N ARG A 23 -15.24 -25.65 7.11
CA ARG A 23 -16.27 -24.72 7.62
C ARG A 23 -15.73 -23.31 7.76
N PHE A 24 -14.54 -23.14 8.33
CA PHE A 24 -13.87 -21.83 8.44
C PHE A 24 -13.63 -21.20 7.06
N ASN A 25 -13.11 -21.99 6.11
CA ASN A 25 -12.88 -21.54 4.73
C ASN A 25 -14.19 -21.12 4.04
N LYS A 26 -15.27 -21.89 4.22
CA LYS A 26 -16.60 -21.55 3.70
C LYS A 26 -17.08 -20.21 4.26
N ILE A 27 -16.99 -20.00 5.57
CA ILE A 27 -17.36 -18.72 6.21
C ILE A 27 -16.55 -17.57 5.62
N ARG A 28 -15.24 -17.73 5.45
CA ARG A 28 -14.40 -16.68 4.86
C ARG A 28 -14.73 -16.40 3.40
N TYR A 29 -15.04 -17.43 2.62
CA TYR A 29 -15.52 -17.28 1.25
C TYR A 29 -16.85 -16.51 1.19
N GLU A 30 -17.82 -16.85 2.05
CA GLU A 30 -19.12 -16.15 2.14
C GLU A 30 -18.95 -14.70 2.62
N ARG A 31 -18.05 -14.46 3.58
CA ARG A 31 -17.65 -13.11 4.00
C ARG A 31 -17.03 -12.33 2.84
N ALA A 32 -16.17 -12.96 2.06
CA ALA A 32 -15.55 -12.33 0.91
C ALA A 32 -16.60 -11.82 -0.06
N VAL A 33 -17.53 -12.69 -0.46
CA VAL A 33 -18.64 -12.38 -1.37
C VAL A 33 -19.56 -11.30 -0.79
N SER A 34 -19.99 -11.42 0.47
CA SER A 34 -20.91 -10.44 1.10
C SER A 34 -20.33 -9.03 1.27
N LEU A 35 -19.00 -8.89 1.20
CA LEU A 35 -18.31 -7.59 1.26
C LEU A 35 -17.92 -7.06 -0.13
N LEU A 36 -18.19 -7.80 -1.21
CA LEU A 36 -18.01 -7.29 -2.57
C LEU A 36 -19.11 -6.28 -2.90
N PRO A 37 -18.79 -5.19 -3.61
CA PRO A 37 -19.80 -4.37 -4.27
C PRO A 37 -20.65 -5.22 -5.22
N ASP A 38 -21.97 -4.99 -5.28
CA ASP A 38 -22.95 -5.85 -5.99
C ASP A 38 -22.52 -6.24 -7.41
N GLY A 39 -21.95 -5.30 -8.19
CA GLY A 39 -21.48 -5.55 -9.57
C GLY A 39 -20.24 -6.44 -9.71
N ARG A 40 -19.58 -6.83 -8.61
CA ARG A 40 -18.32 -7.62 -8.63
C ARG A 40 -18.49 -9.09 -8.26
N HIS A 41 -19.69 -9.50 -7.83
CA HIS A 41 -19.96 -10.88 -7.38
C HIS A 41 -19.79 -11.88 -8.52
N ALA A 42 -20.38 -11.58 -9.68
CA ALA A 42 -20.31 -12.41 -10.88
C ALA A 42 -18.86 -12.70 -11.30
N TYR A 43 -18.04 -11.65 -11.39
CA TYR A 43 -16.63 -11.75 -11.75
C TYR A 43 -15.83 -12.60 -10.76
N PHE A 44 -16.00 -12.39 -9.45
CA PHE A 44 -15.33 -13.20 -8.42
C PHE A 44 -15.62 -14.70 -8.57
N HIS A 45 -16.86 -15.05 -8.91
CA HIS A 45 -17.26 -16.43 -9.17
C HIS A 45 -16.74 -16.99 -10.50
N ALA A 46 -16.56 -16.15 -11.52
CA ALA A 46 -16.07 -16.55 -12.83
C ALA A 46 -14.55 -16.80 -12.86
N LEU A 47 -13.74 -16.07 -12.07
CA LEU A 47 -12.27 -16.19 -12.10
C LEU A 47 -11.76 -17.64 -11.99
N PRO A 48 -12.20 -18.47 -11.02
CA PRO A 48 -11.74 -19.86 -10.93
C PRO A 48 -12.16 -20.69 -12.15
N PHE A 49 -13.31 -20.40 -12.75
CA PHE A 49 -13.76 -21.08 -13.96
C PHE A 49 -12.85 -20.77 -15.15
N LEU A 50 -12.44 -19.51 -15.32
CA LEU A 50 -11.53 -19.09 -16.41
C LEU A 50 -10.14 -19.73 -16.31
N LEU A 51 -9.65 -20.01 -15.09
CA LEU A 51 -8.42 -20.81 -14.87
C LEU A 51 -8.67 -22.30 -15.13
N HIS A 52 -9.91 -22.75 -14.97
CA HIS A 52 -10.28 -24.15 -15.12
C HIS A 52 -10.42 -24.57 -16.58
N VAL A 53 -10.78 -23.66 -17.49
CA VAL A 53 -11.02 -23.95 -18.92
C VAL A 53 -10.09 -23.15 -19.83
N ASN A 54 -9.92 -23.59 -21.07
CA ASN A 54 -9.21 -22.85 -22.11
C ASN A 54 -10.00 -22.89 -23.42
N HIS A 55 -10.85 -21.88 -23.64
CA HIS A 55 -11.77 -21.84 -24.77
C HIS A 55 -11.66 -20.50 -25.53
N PRO A 56 -11.64 -20.48 -26.89
CA PRO A 56 -11.46 -19.27 -27.69
C PRO A 56 -12.39 -18.10 -27.34
N ASP A 57 -13.63 -18.40 -26.97
CA ASP A 57 -14.64 -17.39 -26.65
C ASP A 57 -14.60 -16.89 -25.20
N LEU A 58 -13.62 -17.31 -24.40
CA LEU A 58 -13.51 -16.93 -23.00
C LEU A 58 -12.21 -16.16 -22.71
N PRO A 59 -12.23 -15.21 -21.76
CA PRO A 59 -11.02 -14.52 -21.31
C PRO A 59 -9.92 -15.48 -20.86
N GLY A 60 -8.67 -15.12 -21.12
CA GLY A 60 -7.52 -15.96 -20.78
C GLY A 60 -7.27 -17.12 -21.74
N TYR A 61 -7.96 -17.20 -22.89
CA TYR A 61 -7.63 -18.22 -23.89
C TYR A 61 -6.19 -18.09 -24.38
N VAL A 62 -5.53 -19.22 -24.61
CA VAL A 62 -4.23 -19.32 -25.29
C VAL A 62 -4.34 -20.40 -26.35
N ASP A 63 -4.06 -20.05 -27.60
CA ASP A 63 -4.09 -20.96 -28.76
C ASP A 63 -2.79 -21.75 -28.87
N ASP A 64 -2.54 -22.57 -27.86
CA ASP A 64 -1.42 -23.50 -27.84
C ASP A 64 -1.85 -24.76 -27.09
N PRO A 65 -1.78 -25.97 -27.69
CA PRO A 65 -2.19 -27.20 -27.01
C PRO A 65 -1.32 -27.56 -25.80
N ALA A 66 -0.13 -26.97 -25.66
CA ALA A 66 0.77 -27.19 -24.54
C ALA A 66 0.39 -26.37 -23.29
N VAL A 67 -0.51 -25.39 -23.39
CA VAL A 67 -0.89 -24.53 -22.26
C VAL A 67 -1.43 -25.36 -21.09
N PRO A 68 -0.84 -25.23 -19.89
CA PRO A 68 -1.40 -25.82 -18.68
C PRO A 68 -2.68 -25.09 -18.27
N TYR A 69 -3.72 -25.84 -17.90
CA TYR A 69 -4.94 -25.28 -17.31
C TYR A 69 -5.67 -26.36 -16.50
N GLY A 70 -6.75 -25.98 -15.83
CA GLY A 70 -7.57 -26.92 -15.08
C GLY A 70 -7.13 -27.06 -13.64
N LEU A 71 -8.00 -26.61 -12.75
CA LEU A 71 -7.88 -26.75 -11.30
C LEU A 71 -8.20 -28.17 -10.85
N GLN A 72 -7.31 -28.76 -10.05
CA GLN A 72 -7.57 -29.97 -9.27
C GLN A 72 -8.78 -29.74 -8.37
N VAL A 73 -9.50 -30.82 -8.02
CA VAL A 73 -10.66 -30.79 -7.10
C VAL A 73 -11.69 -29.67 -7.39
N TYR A 74 -11.75 -29.15 -8.63
CA TYR A 74 -12.70 -28.12 -8.99
C TYR A 74 -14.09 -28.70 -9.16
N SER A 75 -15.08 -28.01 -8.61
CA SER A 75 -16.49 -28.30 -8.75
C SER A 75 -17.22 -27.07 -9.26
N LEU A 76 -18.10 -27.28 -10.24
CA LEU A 76 -18.92 -26.23 -10.81
C LEU A 76 -20.11 -25.95 -9.87
N ARG A 77 -19.96 -24.92 -9.02
CA ARG A 77 -20.98 -24.48 -8.06
C ARG A 77 -22.16 -23.80 -8.77
N ASP A 78 -23.32 -23.83 -8.15
CA ASP A 78 -24.54 -23.19 -8.71
C ASP A 78 -24.36 -21.69 -8.94
N SER A 79 -23.71 -21.01 -7.99
CA SER A 79 -23.37 -19.59 -8.14
C SER A 79 -22.51 -19.28 -9.37
N VAL A 80 -21.71 -20.23 -9.85
CA VAL A 80 -20.92 -20.08 -11.09
C VAL A 80 -21.81 -20.31 -12.32
N ARG A 81 -22.71 -21.30 -12.26
CA ARG A 81 -23.66 -21.59 -13.36
C ARG A 81 -24.61 -20.44 -13.62
N GLU A 82 -24.99 -19.72 -12.57
CA GLU A 82 -25.90 -18.57 -12.64
C GLU A 82 -25.23 -17.34 -13.27
N VAL A 83 -23.96 -17.06 -12.92
CA VAL A 83 -23.27 -15.83 -13.34
C VAL A 83 -22.59 -15.94 -14.70
N LEU A 84 -22.22 -17.13 -15.16
CA LEU A 84 -21.51 -17.27 -16.44
C LEU A 84 -22.35 -16.82 -17.64
N PRO A 85 -23.64 -17.18 -17.77
CA PRO A 85 -24.50 -16.65 -18.82
C PRO A 85 -24.75 -15.14 -18.73
N GLU A 86 -24.70 -14.56 -17.53
CA GLU A 86 -24.80 -13.10 -17.32
C GLU A 86 -23.57 -12.37 -17.86
N LEU A 87 -22.37 -12.90 -17.58
CA LEU A 87 -21.11 -12.31 -18.00
C LEU A 87 -20.79 -12.54 -19.48
N PHE A 88 -21.24 -13.67 -20.03
CA PHE A 88 -20.89 -14.13 -21.38
C PHE A 88 -22.16 -14.52 -22.16
N PRO A 89 -23.10 -13.58 -22.39
CA PRO A 89 -24.41 -13.88 -22.97
C PRO A 89 -24.32 -14.41 -24.40
N GLU A 90 -23.31 -13.99 -25.15
CA GLU A 90 -23.07 -14.46 -26.53
C GLU A 90 -22.57 -15.92 -26.58
N GLN A 91 -22.09 -16.44 -25.45
CA GLN A 91 -21.54 -17.79 -25.31
C GLN A 91 -22.52 -18.76 -24.64
N HIS A 92 -23.83 -18.47 -24.63
CA HIS A 92 -24.83 -19.28 -23.92
C HIS A 92 -24.78 -20.78 -24.25
N GLU A 93 -24.58 -21.14 -25.53
CA GLU A 93 -24.47 -22.54 -25.97
C GLU A 93 -23.31 -23.30 -25.31
N LEU A 94 -22.23 -22.59 -24.97
CA LEU A 94 -21.08 -23.14 -24.26
C LEU A 94 -21.47 -23.66 -22.87
N PHE A 95 -22.40 -22.95 -22.22
CA PHE A 95 -22.84 -23.23 -20.85
C PHE A 95 -23.97 -24.26 -20.77
N ASN A 96 -24.57 -24.63 -21.91
CA ASN A 96 -25.50 -25.76 -21.99
C ASN A 96 -24.80 -27.10 -21.72
N ASN A 97 -23.50 -27.21 -22.03
CA ASN A 97 -22.71 -28.41 -21.77
C ASN A 97 -21.28 -28.10 -21.29
N PHE A 98 -21.16 -27.69 -20.03
CA PHE A 98 -19.86 -27.46 -19.36
C PHE A 98 -18.87 -28.63 -19.45
N ARG A 99 -19.34 -29.88 -19.59
CA ARG A 99 -18.43 -31.03 -19.68
C ARG A 99 -17.65 -31.06 -20.98
N ALA A 100 -18.17 -30.46 -22.06
CA ALA A 100 -17.50 -30.42 -23.36
C ALA A 100 -16.21 -29.60 -23.33
N ILE A 101 -16.12 -28.61 -22.44
CA ILE A 101 -14.99 -27.67 -22.30
C ILE A 101 -14.10 -27.99 -21.11
N TRP A 102 -14.39 -29.08 -20.40
CA TRP A 102 -13.65 -29.47 -19.21
C TRP A 102 -12.26 -30.00 -19.62
N PRO A 103 -11.17 -29.61 -18.91
CA PRO A 103 -9.86 -30.19 -19.15
C PRO A 103 -9.86 -31.70 -18.99
N LYS A 104 -9.18 -32.40 -19.92
CA LYS A 104 -8.88 -33.84 -19.79
C LYS A 104 -7.86 -34.09 -18.68
N GLN A 105 -6.90 -33.19 -18.52
CA GLN A 105 -5.89 -33.21 -17.47
C GLN A 105 -5.90 -31.87 -16.74
N ARG A 106 -5.85 -31.92 -15.40
CA ARG A 106 -5.85 -30.74 -14.55
C ARG A 106 -4.41 -30.46 -14.09
N SER A 107 -3.89 -29.30 -14.43
CA SER A 107 -2.49 -28.92 -14.20
C SER A 107 -2.25 -28.06 -12.96
N ILE A 108 -3.29 -27.46 -12.38
CA ILE A 108 -3.16 -26.51 -11.26
C ILE A 108 -3.65 -27.18 -9.97
N ASP A 109 -2.80 -27.28 -8.96
CA ASP A 109 -3.11 -27.95 -7.68
C ASP A 109 -4.13 -27.18 -6.84
N ALA A 110 -3.97 -25.87 -6.73
CA ALA A 110 -4.87 -25.03 -5.95
C ALA A 110 -4.89 -23.58 -6.44
N LEU A 111 -6.03 -22.93 -6.19
CA LEU A 111 -6.21 -21.50 -6.29
C LEU A 111 -6.56 -20.98 -4.90
N LEU A 112 -5.67 -20.17 -4.33
CA LEU A 112 -5.80 -19.63 -2.99
C LEU A 112 -5.77 -18.11 -3.06
N LEU A 113 -6.75 -17.47 -2.45
CA LEU A 113 -6.78 -16.02 -2.32
C LEU A 113 -6.19 -15.62 -0.98
N MET A 114 -5.34 -14.61 -0.92
CA MET A 114 -4.76 -14.12 0.34
C MET A 114 -5.03 -12.63 0.58
N GLY A 115 -4.54 -12.12 1.71
CA GLY A 115 -4.63 -10.70 2.03
C GLY A 115 -5.90 -10.33 2.79
N SER A 116 -6.51 -9.19 2.44
CA SER A 116 -7.63 -8.64 3.24
C SER A 116 -8.99 -9.29 2.96
N ILE A 117 -9.12 -10.03 1.85
CA ILE A 117 -10.39 -10.60 1.41
C ILE A 117 -10.93 -11.63 2.42
N GLY A 118 -12.24 -11.60 2.66
CA GLY A 118 -12.96 -12.43 3.62
C GLY A 118 -12.65 -12.13 5.09
N SER A 119 -12.08 -10.96 5.38
CA SER A 119 -11.84 -10.47 6.74
C SER A 119 -12.54 -9.13 7.00
N ILE A 120 -12.57 -8.68 8.25
CA ILE A 120 -13.06 -7.33 8.62
C ILE A 120 -12.25 -6.20 7.97
N ALA A 121 -11.04 -6.48 7.47
CA ALA A 121 -10.21 -5.50 6.79
C ALA A 121 -10.46 -5.43 5.27
N GLN A 122 -11.37 -6.24 4.71
CA GLN A 122 -11.78 -6.12 3.30
C GLN A 122 -12.54 -4.80 3.08
N SER A 123 -12.16 -4.10 2.02
CA SER A 123 -12.79 -2.87 1.57
C SER A 123 -13.21 -2.98 0.10
N ALA A 124 -13.98 -2.02 -0.41
CA ALA A 124 -14.33 -1.96 -1.82
C ALA A 124 -13.10 -1.79 -2.74
N ASN A 125 -11.96 -1.32 -2.22
CA ASN A 125 -10.73 -1.15 -2.99
C ASN A 125 -9.68 -2.21 -2.64
N SER A 126 -10.08 -3.34 -2.06
CA SER A 126 -9.16 -4.44 -1.81
C SER A 126 -8.80 -5.15 -3.11
N ASP A 127 -7.51 -5.38 -3.26
CA ASP A 127 -6.84 -6.22 -4.26
C ASP A 127 -7.16 -7.70 -4.06
N PHE A 128 -7.11 -8.48 -5.15
CA PHE A 128 -7.27 -9.93 -5.13
C PHE A 128 -5.97 -10.64 -5.52
N ASP A 129 -5.19 -10.97 -4.50
CA ASP A 129 -3.92 -11.69 -4.66
C ASP A 129 -4.15 -13.21 -4.64
N TYR A 130 -4.12 -13.83 -5.81
CA TYR A 130 -4.29 -15.27 -5.97
C TYR A 130 -2.95 -15.98 -6.10
N TRP A 131 -2.71 -16.95 -5.24
CA TRP A 131 -1.67 -17.95 -5.43
C TRP A 131 -2.21 -19.08 -6.31
N VAL A 132 -1.58 -19.26 -7.46
CA VAL A 132 -1.82 -20.37 -8.39
C VAL A 132 -0.78 -21.43 -8.08
N CYS A 133 -1.15 -22.41 -7.25
CA CYS A 133 -0.23 -23.43 -6.78
C CYS A 133 -0.11 -24.57 -7.79
N LEU A 134 1.11 -24.98 -8.10
CA LEU A 134 1.44 -26.08 -8.99
C LEU A 134 2.84 -26.65 -8.68
N ASP A 135 3.09 -27.88 -9.11
CA ASP A 135 4.44 -28.45 -9.17
C ASP A 135 5.10 -28.02 -10.49
N THR A 136 5.99 -27.01 -10.46
CA THR A 136 6.59 -26.47 -11.69
C THR A 136 7.53 -27.47 -12.37
N LYS A 137 8.06 -28.48 -11.66
CA LYS A 137 8.92 -29.53 -12.23
C LYS A 137 8.18 -30.41 -13.22
N ALA A 138 6.85 -30.43 -13.17
CA ALA A 138 6.01 -31.15 -14.13
C ALA A 138 5.85 -30.42 -15.47
N PHE A 139 6.39 -29.21 -15.63
CA PHE A 139 6.19 -28.35 -16.80
C PHE A 139 7.52 -27.84 -17.35
N SER A 140 7.56 -27.63 -18.67
CA SER A 140 8.66 -26.90 -19.32
C SER A 140 8.52 -25.39 -19.12
N GLU A 141 9.62 -24.64 -19.27
CA GLU A 141 9.61 -23.16 -19.23
C GLU A 141 8.59 -22.56 -20.21
N HIS A 142 8.47 -23.15 -21.40
CA HIS A 142 7.48 -22.73 -22.40
C HIS A 142 6.05 -22.89 -21.88
N GLN A 143 5.72 -24.02 -21.26
CA GLN A 143 4.39 -24.26 -20.69
C GLN A 143 4.08 -23.29 -19.54
N LEU A 144 5.05 -23.00 -18.69
CA LEU A 144 4.91 -22.01 -17.62
C LEU A 144 4.69 -20.59 -18.19
N ALA A 145 5.39 -20.22 -19.26
CA ALA A 145 5.19 -18.95 -19.95
C ALA A 145 3.79 -18.85 -20.59
N LEU A 146 3.26 -19.94 -21.15
CA LEU A 146 1.89 -19.99 -21.67
C LEU A 146 0.85 -19.85 -20.55
N LEU A 147 1.05 -20.51 -19.40
CA LEU A 147 0.19 -20.34 -18.24
C LEU A 147 0.24 -18.89 -17.73
N GLN A 148 1.43 -18.28 -17.61
CA GLN A 148 1.57 -16.88 -17.24
C GLN A 148 0.83 -15.96 -18.22
N THR A 149 0.93 -16.23 -19.52
CA THR A 149 0.19 -15.48 -20.56
C THR A 149 -1.32 -15.59 -20.36
N LYS A 150 -1.83 -16.78 -20.04
CA LYS A 150 -3.24 -17.01 -19.70
C LYS A 150 -3.65 -16.19 -18.48
N LEU A 151 -2.87 -16.24 -17.40
CA LEU A 151 -3.15 -15.48 -16.17
C LEU A 151 -3.19 -13.98 -16.44
N THR A 152 -2.19 -13.42 -17.13
CA THR A 152 -2.14 -11.99 -17.46
C THR A 152 -3.31 -11.53 -18.33
N ARG A 153 -3.79 -12.38 -19.26
CA ARG A 153 -5.01 -12.07 -20.03
C ARG A 153 -6.27 -12.02 -19.14
N ILE A 154 -6.34 -12.84 -18.10
CA ILE A 154 -7.45 -12.82 -17.12
C ILE A 154 -7.35 -11.59 -16.22
N GLU A 155 -6.14 -11.20 -15.78
CA GLU A 155 -5.89 -9.97 -15.02
C GLU A 155 -6.37 -8.75 -15.81
N GLN A 156 -5.95 -8.63 -17.07
CA GLN A 156 -6.38 -7.54 -17.96
C GLN A 156 -7.90 -7.49 -18.15
N TRP A 157 -8.53 -8.66 -18.30
CA TRP A 157 -9.98 -8.73 -18.39
C TRP A 157 -10.65 -8.28 -17.08
N ALA A 158 -10.15 -8.68 -15.92
CA ALA A 158 -10.69 -8.27 -14.62
C ALA A 158 -10.49 -6.76 -14.37
N ASP A 159 -9.34 -6.20 -14.74
CA ASP A 159 -9.01 -4.78 -14.60
C ASP A 159 -9.97 -3.89 -15.40
N GLN A 160 -10.34 -4.32 -16.62
CA GLN A 160 -11.36 -3.64 -17.44
C GLN A 160 -12.73 -3.55 -16.76
N GLN A 161 -13.00 -4.43 -15.78
CA GLN A 161 -14.24 -4.46 -14.99
C GLN A 161 -14.06 -3.76 -13.63
N GLY A 162 -12.93 -3.09 -13.43
CA GLY A 162 -12.57 -2.40 -12.20
C GLY A 162 -12.28 -3.36 -11.05
N MET A 163 -11.79 -4.57 -11.33
CA MET A 163 -11.29 -5.52 -10.34
C MET A 163 -9.78 -5.67 -10.47
N GLU A 164 -9.05 -5.19 -9.47
CA GLU A 164 -7.61 -5.37 -9.38
C GLU A 164 -7.29 -6.80 -8.91
N VAL A 165 -6.94 -7.66 -9.88
CA VAL A 165 -6.63 -9.08 -9.66
C VAL A 165 -5.17 -9.32 -10.04
N HIS A 166 -4.44 -10.02 -9.17
CA HIS A 166 -3.06 -10.41 -9.40
C HIS A 166 -2.90 -11.92 -9.18
N PHE A 167 -2.37 -12.64 -10.16
CA PHE A 167 -2.07 -14.06 -10.05
C PHE A 167 -0.56 -14.31 -9.92
N PHE A 168 -0.19 -14.96 -8.83
CA PHE A 168 1.18 -15.34 -8.53
C PHE A 168 1.36 -16.85 -8.75
N LEU A 169 2.15 -17.23 -9.76
CA LEU A 169 2.59 -18.62 -9.93
C LEU A 169 3.40 -19.05 -8.71
N SER A 170 2.88 -20.00 -7.96
CA SER A 170 3.42 -20.42 -6.67
C SER A 170 3.85 -21.88 -6.74
N ASP A 171 5.15 -22.11 -6.95
CA ASP A 171 5.69 -23.46 -6.92
C ASP A 171 5.58 -24.07 -5.52
N ILE A 172 5.01 -25.26 -5.43
CA ILE A 172 4.75 -25.95 -4.16
C ILE A 172 6.05 -26.23 -3.38
N ASP A 173 7.13 -26.63 -4.06
CA ASP A 173 8.40 -26.96 -3.42
C ASP A 173 9.13 -25.69 -2.97
N HIS A 174 9.10 -24.62 -3.76
CA HIS A 174 9.65 -23.32 -3.39
C HIS A 174 8.91 -22.74 -2.17
N VAL A 175 7.56 -22.74 -2.21
CA VAL A 175 6.77 -22.33 -1.04
C VAL A 175 7.14 -23.19 0.16
N ARG A 176 7.23 -24.52 0.04
CA ARG A 176 7.66 -25.42 1.13
C ARG A 176 9.00 -24.99 1.72
N ALA A 177 9.99 -24.69 0.87
CA ALA A 177 11.32 -24.24 1.27
C ALA A 177 11.37 -22.79 1.81
N ASN A 178 10.28 -22.02 1.73
CA ASN A 178 10.26 -20.57 1.95
C ASN A 178 11.16 -19.83 0.94
N ASP A 179 11.15 -20.27 -0.31
CA ASP A 179 11.78 -19.57 -1.41
C ASP A 179 10.69 -18.84 -2.22
N PHE A 180 10.79 -17.51 -2.27
CA PHE A 180 9.89 -16.64 -3.03
C PHE A 180 10.65 -15.80 -4.05
N GLY A 181 11.88 -16.20 -4.41
CA GLY A 181 12.71 -15.49 -5.36
C GLY A 181 13.27 -14.16 -4.85
N GLN A 182 13.71 -13.32 -5.80
CA GLN A 182 14.28 -12.02 -5.50
C GLN A 182 13.20 -10.98 -5.22
N ALA A 183 13.55 -9.96 -4.43
CA ALA A 183 12.68 -8.82 -4.21
C ALA A 183 12.65 -7.93 -5.46
N ASP A 184 11.47 -7.64 -5.98
CA ASP A 184 11.24 -6.67 -7.05
C ASP A 184 10.27 -5.58 -6.57
N GLY A 185 9.84 -4.68 -7.46
CA GLY A 185 9.01 -3.52 -7.10
C GLY A 185 7.73 -3.85 -6.30
N GLU A 186 7.26 -5.10 -6.37
CA GLU A 186 6.04 -5.60 -5.73
C GLU A 186 6.28 -6.76 -4.76
N SER A 187 7.33 -7.56 -4.94
CA SER A 187 7.70 -8.67 -4.07
C SER A 187 8.78 -8.29 -3.05
N SER A 188 8.59 -8.66 -1.78
CA SER A 188 9.65 -8.59 -0.76
C SER A 188 10.74 -9.66 -0.93
N GLY A 189 10.54 -10.60 -1.86
CA GLY A 189 11.45 -11.72 -2.13
C GLY A 189 11.85 -12.50 -0.88
N SER A 190 13.09 -13.00 -0.88
CA SER A 190 13.70 -13.73 0.22
C SER A 190 13.85 -12.94 1.53
N ALA A 191 13.71 -11.61 1.52
CA ALA A 191 13.94 -10.79 2.71
C ALA A 191 12.85 -10.94 3.80
N GLN A 192 11.71 -11.57 3.48
CA GLN A 192 10.55 -11.75 4.36
C GLN A 192 9.82 -13.07 4.10
N ALA A 193 10.53 -14.12 3.67
CA ALA A 193 9.90 -15.33 3.19
C ALA A 193 8.98 -16.00 4.23
N ARG A 194 9.44 -16.17 5.47
CA ARG A 194 8.62 -16.74 6.54
C ARG A 194 7.50 -15.81 6.96
N PHE A 195 7.72 -14.49 6.98
CA PHE A 195 6.64 -13.53 7.23
C PHE A 195 5.54 -13.59 6.16
N LEU A 196 5.91 -13.73 4.88
CA LEU A 196 4.97 -13.88 3.78
C LEU A 196 4.18 -15.19 3.92
N LYS A 197 4.86 -16.33 4.17
CA LYS A 197 4.17 -17.61 4.41
C LYS A 197 3.24 -17.53 5.64
N ALA A 198 3.65 -16.86 6.71
CA ALA A 198 2.80 -16.70 7.90
C ALA A 198 1.59 -15.81 7.62
N GLU A 199 1.74 -14.74 6.84
CA GLU A 199 0.61 -13.91 6.38
C GLU A 199 -0.33 -14.72 5.48
N PHE A 200 0.22 -15.50 4.55
CA PHE A 200 -0.54 -16.43 3.73
C PHE A 200 -1.32 -17.42 4.60
N TYR A 201 -0.69 -18.10 5.57
CA TYR A 201 -1.39 -19.03 6.46
C TYR A 201 -2.45 -18.35 7.33
N ALA A 202 -2.24 -17.10 7.75
CA ALA A 202 -3.23 -16.34 8.50
C ALA A 202 -4.41 -15.89 7.64
N THR A 203 -4.21 -15.67 6.34
CA THR A 203 -5.19 -14.95 5.49
C THR A 203 -5.68 -15.72 4.27
N ASN A 204 -5.19 -16.92 3.98
CA ASN A 204 -5.63 -17.67 2.79
C ASN A 204 -7.11 -18.08 2.84
N ILE A 205 -7.74 -18.08 1.68
CA ILE A 205 -9.03 -18.70 1.38
C ILE A 205 -8.77 -19.68 0.24
N LEU A 206 -9.05 -20.96 0.47
CA LEU A 206 -9.07 -21.97 -0.57
C LEU A 206 -10.30 -21.72 -1.46
N VAL A 207 -10.05 -21.20 -2.66
CA VAL A 207 -11.09 -20.89 -3.65
C VAL A 207 -11.45 -22.16 -4.42
N ALA A 208 -10.44 -22.90 -4.86
CA ALA A 208 -10.56 -24.21 -5.49
C ALA A 208 -9.26 -25.04 -5.33
N GLY A 209 -9.36 -26.36 -5.39
CA GLY A 209 -8.20 -27.25 -5.39
C GLY A 209 -7.84 -27.87 -4.05
N ARG A 210 -6.58 -28.31 -3.94
CA ARG A 210 -6.04 -29.04 -2.81
C ARG A 210 -5.85 -28.13 -1.61
N LEU A 211 -6.19 -28.62 -0.42
CA LEU A 211 -6.04 -27.89 0.84
C LEU A 211 -4.58 -27.90 1.32
N PRO A 212 -4.00 -26.77 1.76
CA PRO A 212 -2.70 -26.79 2.45
C PRO A 212 -2.73 -27.72 3.67
N PHE A 213 -1.87 -28.74 3.69
CA PHE A 213 -1.84 -29.76 4.74
C PHE A 213 -1.58 -29.18 6.14
N TRP A 214 -0.84 -28.08 6.23
CA TRP A 214 -0.58 -27.33 7.47
C TRP A 214 -1.84 -27.05 8.31
N TRP A 215 -2.99 -26.85 7.67
CA TRP A 215 -4.25 -26.64 8.36
C TRP A 215 -4.72 -27.86 9.18
N LEU A 216 -4.24 -29.06 8.91
CA LEU A 216 -4.68 -30.31 9.57
C LEU A 216 -3.75 -30.73 10.72
N VAL A 217 -2.60 -30.09 10.85
CA VAL A 217 -1.55 -30.38 11.83
C VAL A 217 -1.75 -29.53 13.08
N PRO A 218 -1.49 -30.04 14.32
CA PRO A 218 -1.56 -29.24 15.55
C PRO A 218 -0.83 -27.89 15.45
N ALA A 219 -1.23 -26.90 16.25
CA ALA A 219 -0.65 -25.55 16.22
C ALA A 219 0.81 -25.50 16.71
N ASP A 220 1.17 -26.41 17.62
CA ASP A 220 2.47 -26.55 18.26
C ASP A 220 3.39 -27.60 17.62
N ALA A 221 2.92 -28.32 16.60
CA ALA A 221 3.68 -29.36 15.93
C ALA A 221 5.00 -28.84 15.34
N ASP A 222 6.06 -29.58 15.60
CA ASP A 222 7.35 -29.43 14.93
C ASP A 222 7.33 -30.10 13.54
N ASP A 223 8.46 -30.01 12.84
CA ASP A 223 8.59 -30.53 11.48
C ASP A 223 8.52 -32.07 11.45
N ASP A 224 9.04 -32.76 12.47
CA ASP A 224 8.99 -34.21 12.58
C ASP A 224 7.54 -34.69 12.74
N GLU A 225 6.76 -34.06 13.62
CA GLU A 225 5.34 -34.35 13.78
C GLU A 225 4.55 -34.01 12.50
N TYR A 226 4.85 -32.88 11.86
CA TYR A 226 4.24 -32.50 10.60
C TYR A 226 4.41 -33.59 9.54
N HIS A 227 5.64 -34.05 9.31
CA HIS A 227 5.94 -35.09 8.32
C HIS A 227 5.36 -36.44 8.72
N ARG A 228 5.41 -36.80 10.00
CA ARG A 228 4.78 -38.03 10.51
C ARG A 228 3.28 -38.06 10.23
N LEU A 229 2.57 -36.94 10.45
CA LEU A 229 1.14 -36.84 10.16
C LEU A 229 0.87 -36.84 8.66
N LEU A 230 1.70 -36.18 7.84
CA LEU A 230 1.56 -36.20 6.38
C LEU A 230 1.71 -37.62 5.82
N HIS A 231 2.71 -38.37 6.29
CA HIS A 231 2.94 -39.76 5.89
C HIS A 231 1.88 -40.74 6.43
N SER A 232 1.07 -40.33 7.41
CA SER A 232 -0.02 -41.16 7.93
C SER A 232 -1.26 -41.20 7.02
N LEU A 233 -1.35 -40.30 6.02
CA LEU A 233 -2.48 -40.25 5.10
C LEU A 233 -2.54 -41.49 4.20
N LYS A 234 -3.71 -42.12 4.11
CA LYS A 234 -3.93 -43.34 3.33
C LYS A 234 -5.10 -43.14 2.35
N PRO A 235 -5.01 -43.62 1.09
CA PRO A 235 -6.14 -43.61 0.16
C PRO A 235 -7.38 -44.29 0.76
N GLY A 236 -8.57 -43.73 0.49
CA GLY A 236 -9.84 -44.24 1.03
C GLY A 236 -10.10 -43.94 2.51
N ARG A 237 -9.21 -43.18 3.19
CA ARG A 237 -9.45 -42.65 4.54
C ARG A 237 -9.40 -41.12 4.49
N SER A 238 -10.38 -40.45 5.11
CA SER A 238 -10.42 -38.98 5.18
C SER A 238 -9.49 -38.45 6.27
N PRO A 239 -8.67 -37.39 6.03
CA PRO A 239 -8.45 -36.73 4.74
C PRO A 239 -7.66 -37.61 3.77
N GLU A 240 -8.07 -37.63 2.50
CA GLU A 240 -7.36 -38.40 1.48
C GLU A 240 -6.11 -37.65 0.98
N PRO A 241 -5.01 -38.35 0.65
CA PRO A 241 -3.77 -37.71 0.17
C PRO A 241 -3.96 -36.76 -1.02
N HIS A 242 -4.84 -37.10 -1.97
CA HIS A 242 -5.05 -36.31 -3.18
C HIS A 242 -5.83 -34.99 -2.97
N LEU A 243 -6.41 -34.79 -1.78
CA LEU A 243 -7.15 -33.58 -1.40
C LEU A 243 -6.28 -32.53 -0.72
N VAL A 244 -5.04 -32.86 -0.40
CA VAL A 244 -4.12 -31.98 0.33
C VAL A 244 -2.85 -31.71 -0.48
N MET A 245 -2.18 -30.60 -0.15
CA MET A 245 -0.87 -30.26 -0.70
C MET A 245 0.08 -29.80 0.41
N ASP A 246 1.35 -30.09 0.26
CA ASP A 246 2.37 -29.78 1.26
C ASP A 246 3.11 -28.48 0.92
N LEU A 247 2.70 -27.39 1.58
CA LEU A 247 3.37 -26.08 1.54
C LEU A 247 4.36 -25.87 2.71
N GLY A 248 4.68 -26.93 3.45
CA GLY A 248 5.61 -26.93 4.57
C GLY A 248 5.05 -26.38 5.89
N ASN A 249 5.70 -26.75 6.99
CA ASN A 249 5.32 -26.27 8.31
C ASN A 249 5.75 -24.80 8.54
N LEU A 250 5.18 -24.18 9.56
CA LEU A 250 5.62 -22.88 10.08
C LEU A 250 5.45 -22.87 11.59
N GLN A 251 6.53 -23.16 12.31
CA GLN A 251 6.55 -23.18 13.78
C GLN A 251 7.03 -21.84 14.35
N GLN A 252 8.03 -21.23 13.72
CA GLN A 252 8.66 -20.00 14.18
C GLN A 252 8.98 -19.09 13.01
N LEU A 253 8.90 -17.78 13.27
CA LEU A 253 9.36 -16.74 12.35
C LEU A 253 10.83 -16.42 12.64
N ASP A 254 11.54 -15.89 11.65
CA ASP A 254 12.95 -15.52 11.78
C ASP A 254 13.09 -14.01 12.05
N SER A 255 13.77 -13.66 13.15
CA SER A 255 14.12 -12.26 13.44
C SER A 255 15.05 -11.63 12.40
N GLY A 256 15.81 -12.42 11.63
CA GLY A 256 16.68 -11.96 10.55
C GLY A 256 15.91 -11.31 9.38
N GLU A 257 14.63 -11.64 9.20
CA GLU A 257 13.75 -11.06 8.17
C GLU A 257 13.11 -9.73 8.62
N LEU A 258 13.12 -9.41 9.92
CA LEU A 258 12.39 -8.27 10.46
C LEU A 258 12.87 -6.91 9.95
N PHE A 259 14.17 -6.77 9.70
CA PHE A 259 14.72 -5.52 9.22
C PHE A 259 14.22 -5.23 7.80
N GLY A 260 14.26 -6.23 6.92
CA GLY A 260 13.66 -6.15 5.58
C GLY A 260 12.16 -5.86 5.64
N ALA A 261 11.45 -6.53 6.56
CA ALA A 261 10.03 -6.29 6.83
C ALA A 261 9.72 -4.85 7.23
N ALA A 262 10.47 -4.29 8.17
CA ALA A 262 10.27 -2.93 8.65
C ALA A 262 10.48 -1.91 7.52
N ILE A 263 11.58 -2.06 6.78
CA ILE A 263 11.90 -1.20 5.65
C ILE A 263 10.78 -1.21 4.60
N TRP A 264 10.29 -2.40 4.24
CA TRP A 264 9.18 -2.56 3.30
C TRP A 264 7.91 -1.86 3.76
N GLN A 265 7.55 -1.98 5.04
CA GLN A 265 6.36 -1.31 5.58
C GLN A 265 6.49 0.22 5.53
N ILE A 266 7.69 0.79 5.70
CA ILE A 266 7.90 2.24 5.54
C ILE A 266 7.75 2.66 4.09
N ALA A 267 8.28 1.89 3.14
CA ALA A 267 8.10 2.16 1.73
C ALA A 267 6.61 2.13 1.34
N LYS A 268 5.88 1.08 1.74
CA LYS A 268 4.42 0.96 1.52
C LYS A 268 3.61 2.01 2.28
N ALA A 269 4.16 2.61 3.35
CA ALA A 269 3.48 3.67 4.07
C ALA A 269 3.35 4.97 3.25
N MET A 270 4.12 5.10 2.17
CA MET A 270 3.97 6.21 1.23
C MET A 270 2.64 6.15 0.47
N ASP A 271 2.09 4.96 0.25
CA ASP A 271 0.83 4.76 -0.49
C ASP A 271 -0.32 4.33 0.43
N SER A 272 -0.03 3.60 1.53
CA SER A 272 -1.04 3.05 2.44
C SER A 272 -0.64 3.16 3.92
N PRO A 273 -0.55 4.40 4.45
CA PRO A 273 0.04 4.66 5.76
C PRO A 273 -0.68 3.98 6.93
N PHE A 274 -2.02 3.96 6.94
CA PHE A 274 -2.80 3.31 8.02
C PHE A 274 -2.56 1.79 8.07
N LYS A 275 -2.50 1.12 6.91
CA LYS A 275 -2.18 -0.32 6.79
C LYS A 275 -0.76 -0.58 7.29
N SER A 276 0.19 0.25 6.88
CA SER A 276 1.60 0.14 7.28
C SER A 276 1.81 0.36 8.77
N VAL A 277 1.05 1.23 9.44
CA VAL A 277 1.12 1.39 10.90
C VAL A 277 0.82 0.08 11.61
N LEU A 278 -0.28 -0.59 11.25
CA LEU A 278 -0.68 -1.85 11.87
C LEU A 278 0.34 -2.97 11.57
N LYS A 279 0.82 -3.06 10.33
CA LYS A 279 1.82 -4.07 9.95
C LYS A 279 3.17 -3.80 10.62
N MET A 280 3.61 -2.55 10.72
CA MET A 280 4.84 -2.17 11.44
C MET A 280 4.73 -2.48 12.94
N ALA A 281 3.58 -2.18 13.55
CA ALA A 281 3.28 -2.55 14.94
C ALA A 281 3.36 -4.08 15.15
N LYS A 282 2.84 -4.88 14.20
CA LYS A 282 2.92 -6.35 14.22
C LYS A 282 4.37 -6.85 14.25
N LEU A 283 5.28 -6.21 13.51
CA LEU A 283 6.71 -6.57 13.53
C LEU A 283 7.35 -6.29 14.90
N GLU A 284 7.05 -5.14 15.52
CA GLU A 284 7.54 -4.82 16.86
C GLU A 284 6.99 -5.78 17.91
N VAL A 285 5.69 -6.06 17.90
CA VAL A 285 5.08 -7.02 18.83
C VAL A 285 5.65 -8.41 18.64
N PHE A 286 5.91 -8.82 17.40
CA PHE A 286 6.59 -10.08 17.12
C PHE A 286 8.00 -10.11 17.76
N LEU A 287 8.83 -9.09 17.51
CA LEU A 287 10.19 -9.05 18.04
C LEU A 287 10.22 -9.16 19.57
N GLN A 288 9.28 -8.50 20.24
CA GLN A 288 9.17 -8.50 21.70
C GLN A 288 8.66 -9.83 22.28
N ASN A 289 8.03 -10.66 21.45
CA ASN A 289 7.52 -11.98 21.80
C ASN A 289 8.33 -13.12 21.18
N LEU A 290 9.51 -12.82 20.61
CA LEU A 290 10.39 -13.81 19.98
C LEU A 290 10.70 -14.94 20.97
N GLY A 291 10.45 -16.18 20.57
CA GLY A 291 10.63 -17.37 21.40
C GLY A 291 9.63 -17.55 22.56
N ARG A 292 8.66 -16.63 22.75
CA ARG A 292 7.66 -16.68 23.83
C ARG A 292 6.25 -16.97 23.33
N LYS A 293 5.91 -16.48 22.14
CA LYS A 293 4.60 -16.72 21.51
C LYS A 293 4.76 -17.38 20.16
N GLN A 294 3.78 -18.19 19.80
CA GLN A 294 3.66 -18.72 18.44
C GLN A 294 3.27 -17.62 17.45
N PRO A 295 3.60 -17.79 16.15
CA PRO A 295 3.11 -16.91 15.09
C PRO A 295 1.58 -16.82 15.07
N LEU A 296 1.06 -15.67 14.62
CA LEU A 296 -0.39 -15.39 14.57
C LEU A 296 -1.20 -16.46 13.81
N CYS A 297 -0.65 -17.00 12.72
CA CYS A 297 -1.29 -18.07 11.96
C CYS A 297 -1.51 -19.33 12.81
N ASN A 298 -0.57 -19.69 13.70
CA ASN A 298 -0.70 -20.86 14.56
C ASN A 298 -1.77 -20.64 15.63
N LEU A 299 -1.85 -19.43 16.21
CA LEU A 299 -2.95 -19.05 17.10
C LEU A 299 -4.30 -19.13 16.38
N LEU A 300 -4.39 -18.63 15.15
CA LEU A 300 -5.61 -18.75 14.34
C LEU A 300 -5.97 -20.23 14.11
N LYS A 301 -4.99 -21.05 13.74
CA LYS A 301 -5.16 -22.50 13.52
C LYS A 301 -5.66 -23.21 14.76
N GLU A 302 -5.08 -22.90 15.92
CA GLU A 302 -5.53 -23.43 17.22
C GLU A 302 -7.00 -23.09 17.47
N ARG A 303 -7.39 -21.81 17.29
CA ARG A 303 -8.77 -21.40 17.51
C ARG A 303 -9.74 -22.07 16.52
N VAL A 304 -9.36 -22.21 15.25
CA VAL A 304 -10.12 -22.98 14.23
C VAL A 304 -10.27 -24.43 14.66
N HIS A 305 -9.21 -25.05 15.19
CA HIS A 305 -9.23 -26.42 15.67
C HIS A 305 -10.08 -26.59 16.92
N SER A 306 -10.15 -25.63 17.83
CA SER A 306 -11.02 -25.73 19.02
C SER A 306 -12.51 -25.70 18.70
N GLY A 307 -12.87 -25.22 17.50
CA GLY A 307 -14.25 -25.20 17.01
C GLY A 307 -15.02 -24.02 17.58
N PHE A 308 -15.35 -23.08 16.71
CA PHE A 308 -16.15 -21.91 17.07
C PHE A 308 -17.64 -22.28 17.03
N GLN A 309 -18.13 -22.90 18.11
CA GLN A 309 -19.52 -23.36 18.22
C GLN A 309 -20.50 -22.30 18.76
N ILE A 310 -20.00 -21.13 19.16
CA ILE A 310 -20.80 -20.10 19.84
C ILE A 310 -21.07 -18.93 18.88
N GLU A 311 -22.29 -18.43 18.89
CA GLU A 311 -22.69 -17.21 18.16
C GLU A 311 -21.82 -16.02 18.62
N GLY A 312 -21.20 -15.29 17.70
CA GLY A 312 -20.20 -14.25 18.01
C GLY A 312 -18.74 -14.73 18.09
N ALA A 313 -18.49 -16.04 18.09
CA ALA A 313 -17.13 -16.60 17.99
C ALA A 313 -16.44 -16.23 16.66
N GLU A 314 -17.21 -15.80 15.67
CA GLU A 314 -16.82 -15.14 14.42
C GLU A 314 -15.77 -14.02 14.54
N GLU A 315 -15.74 -13.30 15.67
CA GLU A 315 -14.72 -12.28 16.01
C GLU A 315 -13.39 -12.93 16.35
N GLN A 316 -13.44 -14.10 16.98
CA GLN A 316 -12.27 -14.80 17.50
C GLN A 316 -11.45 -15.51 16.41
N VAL A 317 -11.93 -15.49 15.15
CA VAL A 317 -11.39 -16.25 14.00
C VAL A 317 -10.88 -15.33 12.89
N ASP A 318 -11.03 -14.03 13.03
CA ASP A 318 -10.60 -13.07 12.02
C ASP A 318 -9.13 -12.69 12.24
N ALA A 319 -8.28 -12.92 11.24
CA ALA A 319 -6.84 -12.68 11.36
C ALA A 319 -6.49 -11.21 11.67
N TYR A 320 -7.27 -10.24 11.17
CA TYR A 320 -7.04 -8.83 11.45
C TYR A 320 -7.51 -8.44 12.86
N ALA A 321 -8.63 -9.01 13.32
CA ALA A 321 -9.08 -8.85 14.72
C ALA A 321 -8.05 -9.41 15.70
N LEU A 322 -7.62 -10.67 15.48
CA LEU A 322 -6.60 -11.34 16.29
C LEU A 322 -5.29 -10.57 16.35
N MET A 323 -4.81 -10.11 15.19
CA MET A 323 -3.63 -9.26 15.11
C MET A 323 -3.84 -8.02 15.96
N PHE A 324 -4.94 -7.29 15.75
CA PHE A 324 -5.20 -6.02 16.40
C PHE A 324 -5.29 -6.15 17.93
N ASP A 325 -5.96 -7.20 18.43
CA ASP A 325 -6.03 -7.48 19.87
C ASP A 325 -4.63 -7.68 20.47
N ASP A 326 -3.77 -8.48 19.82
CA ASP A 326 -2.38 -8.69 20.27
C ASP A 326 -1.56 -7.38 20.23
N LEU A 327 -1.78 -6.52 19.23
CA LEU A 327 -1.17 -5.19 19.18
C LEU A 327 -1.60 -4.34 20.37
N VAL A 328 -2.91 -4.17 20.58
CA VAL A 328 -3.45 -3.31 21.64
C VAL A 328 -3.01 -3.81 23.00
N ASP A 329 -3.01 -5.12 23.24
CA ASP A 329 -2.57 -5.71 24.51
C ASP A 329 -1.09 -5.47 24.80
N TYR A 330 -0.22 -5.46 23.78
CA TYR A 330 1.17 -5.04 23.94
C TYR A 330 1.28 -3.54 24.22
N TYR A 331 0.74 -2.68 23.35
CA TYR A 331 0.94 -1.24 23.45
C TYR A 331 0.25 -0.62 24.66
N ARG A 332 -0.85 -1.20 25.17
CA ARG A 332 -1.48 -0.74 26.41
C ARG A 332 -0.54 -0.87 27.62
N ARG A 333 0.41 -1.81 27.59
CA ARG A 333 1.44 -1.96 28.64
C ARG A 333 2.71 -1.19 28.32
N ALA A 334 3.16 -1.24 27.07
CA ALA A 334 4.44 -0.66 26.68
C ALA A 334 4.39 0.85 26.43
N LYS A 335 3.38 1.34 25.70
CA LYS A 335 3.22 2.74 25.27
C LYS A 335 1.73 3.09 25.08
N PRO A 336 0.98 3.36 26.16
CA PRO A 336 -0.47 3.60 26.11
C PRO A 336 -0.89 4.72 25.14
N ASP A 337 -0.07 5.76 25.00
CA ASP A 337 -0.34 6.92 24.13
C ASP A 337 -0.44 6.56 22.63
N VAL A 338 0.08 5.40 22.23
CA VAL A 338 0.02 4.90 20.85
C VAL A 338 -1.32 4.21 20.56
N VAL A 339 -2.01 3.69 21.58
CA VAL A 339 -3.24 2.90 21.40
C VAL A 339 -4.34 3.66 20.63
N PRO A 340 -4.61 4.96 20.90
CA PRO A 340 -5.60 5.71 20.12
C PRO A 340 -5.26 5.80 18.62
N LEU A 341 -3.97 5.89 18.28
CA LEU A 341 -3.53 5.89 16.88
C LEU A 341 -3.78 4.52 16.23
N LEU A 342 -3.48 3.42 16.93
CA LEU A 342 -3.74 2.07 16.42
C LEU A 342 -5.24 1.81 16.21
N GLN A 343 -6.08 2.21 17.17
CA GLN A 343 -7.54 2.13 17.04
C GLN A 343 -8.05 2.92 15.83
N LEU A 344 -7.55 4.15 15.64
CA LEU A 344 -7.89 4.95 14.46
C LEU A 344 -7.44 4.26 13.16
N CYS A 345 -6.19 3.78 13.09
CA CYS A 345 -5.67 3.10 11.91
C CYS A 345 -6.46 1.83 11.58
N PHE A 346 -6.83 1.04 12.60
CA PHE A 346 -7.64 -0.16 12.44
C PHE A 346 -9.05 0.17 11.97
N TYR A 347 -9.70 1.15 12.59
CA TYR A 347 -11.03 1.61 12.18
C TYR A 347 -11.05 2.09 10.71
N VAL A 348 -10.08 2.93 10.33
CA VAL A 348 -9.94 3.43 8.96
C VAL A 348 -9.62 2.30 7.99
N LYS A 349 -8.76 1.34 8.37
CA LYS A 349 -8.41 0.19 7.53
C LYS A 349 -9.60 -0.75 7.31
N CYS A 350 -10.45 -0.94 8.32
CA CYS A 350 -11.70 -1.67 8.18
C CYS A 350 -12.65 -0.90 7.25
N GLY A 351 -12.78 0.42 7.37
CA GLY A 351 -13.56 1.22 6.43
C GLY A 351 -15.06 0.92 6.49
N GLU A 352 -15.59 0.71 7.68
CA GLU A 352 -17.02 0.51 7.95
C GLU A 352 -17.55 1.72 8.74
N PRO A 353 -18.25 2.69 8.09
CA PRO A 353 -18.74 3.87 8.80
C PRO A 353 -19.88 3.50 9.75
N LEU A 354 -19.82 3.96 11.00
CA LEU A 354 -20.77 3.63 12.07
C LEU A 354 -21.61 4.82 12.56
N SER A 355 -21.33 6.04 12.12
CA SER A 355 -22.02 7.27 12.54
C SER A 355 -23.40 7.48 11.89
N SER A 356 -23.70 6.84 10.76
CA SER A 356 -24.95 7.11 10.03
C SER A 356 -26.19 6.62 10.78
N TYR A 357 -27.27 7.42 10.79
CA TYR A 357 -28.53 7.09 11.47
C TYR A 357 -29.22 5.84 10.85
N ASN A 358 -29.11 5.64 9.53
CA ASN A 358 -29.59 4.45 8.84
C ASN A 358 -28.91 3.15 9.31
N ASN A 359 -27.73 3.25 9.95
CA ASN A 359 -27.06 2.08 10.50
C ASN A 359 -27.72 1.51 11.76
N GLN A 360 -28.60 2.26 12.42
CA GLN A 360 -29.33 1.81 13.62
C GLN A 360 -30.65 1.10 13.30
N LEU A 361 -31.19 1.28 12.07
CA LEU A 361 -32.54 0.83 11.68
C LEU A 361 -32.57 -0.36 10.70
N GLN A 362 -31.44 -0.74 10.10
CA GLN A 362 -31.39 -1.86 9.15
C GLN A 362 -31.27 -3.23 9.83
N ALA A 363 -32.18 -4.14 9.50
CA ALA A 363 -32.23 -5.52 9.97
C ALA A 363 -31.10 -6.43 9.44
N THR A 364 -30.24 -5.95 8.55
CA THR A 364 -29.11 -6.71 7.97
C THR A 364 -27.77 -6.05 8.34
N SER A 365 -27.37 -6.16 9.60
CA SER A 365 -26.02 -5.77 10.01
C SER A 365 -25.01 -6.79 9.48
N THR A 366 -24.11 -6.36 8.57
CA THR A 366 -23.02 -7.22 8.09
C THR A 366 -22.17 -7.72 9.27
N PHE A 367 -21.51 -8.87 9.14
CA PHE A 367 -20.63 -9.35 10.21
C PHE A 367 -19.60 -8.28 10.60
N LYS A 368 -18.98 -7.64 9.60
CA LYS A 368 -17.99 -6.57 9.79
C LYS A 368 -18.52 -5.43 10.64
N LYS A 369 -19.75 -4.97 10.39
CA LYS A 369 -20.40 -3.93 11.19
C LYS A 369 -20.62 -4.35 12.64
N ARG A 370 -21.07 -5.58 12.90
CA ARG A 370 -21.23 -6.10 14.27
C ARG A 370 -19.90 -6.09 15.02
N ILE A 371 -18.83 -6.58 14.37
CA ILE A 371 -17.49 -6.64 14.96
C ILE A 371 -16.95 -5.24 15.25
N MET A 372 -17.05 -4.32 14.29
CA MET A 372 -16.58 -2.94 14.49
C MET A 372 -17.40 -2.20 15.56
N GLN A 373 -18.71 -2.45 15.66
CA GLN A 373 -19.54 -1.92 16.75
C GLN A 373 -19.09 -2.43 18.13
N SER A 374 -18.71 -3.71 18.24
CA SER A 374 -18.15 -4.29 19.46
C SER A 374 -16.87 -3.56 19.88
N TYR A 375 -15.94 -3.37 18.93
CA TYR A 375 -14.69 -2.65 19.15
C TYR A 375 -14.88 -1.20 19.59
N VAL A 376 -15.68 -0.39 18.87
CA VAL A 376 -15.85 1.04 19.22
C VAL A 376 -16.53 1.24 20.57
N ARG A 377 -17.43 0.31 20.96
CA ARG A 377 -18.02 0.30 22.31
C ARG A 377 -16.95 0.01 23.36
N HIS A 378 -16.11 -0.99 23.14
CA HIS A 378 -15.02 -1.32 24.06
C HIS A 378 -14.00 -0.19 24.18
N TRP A 379 -13.74 0.56 23.11
CA TRP A 379 -12.84 1.73 23.13
C TRP A 379 -13.46 2.97 23.75
N GLY A 380 -14.78 2.99 24.01
CA GLY A 380 -15.49 4.13 24.56
C GLY A 380 -15.65 5.29 23.58
N TRP A 381 -15.74 5.03 22.27
CA TRP A 381 -15.96 6.08 21.28
C TRP A 381 -17.43 6.54 21.29
N ASP A 382 -17.64 7.84 21.43
CA ASP A 382 -18.96 8.47 21.35
C ASP A 382 -19.38 8.78 19.91
N SER A 383 -20.63 9.24 19.75
CA SER A 383 -21.19 9.60 18.44
C SER A 383 -20.44 10.76 17.78
N GLN A 384 -19.87 11.69 18.56
CA GLN A 384 -19.11 12.82 18.03
C GLN A 384 -17.78 12.34 17.43
N LYS A 385 -17.07 11.45 18.12
CA LYS A 385 -15.83 10.83 17.64
C LYS A 385 -16.09 10.00 16.39
N LEU A 386 -17.15 9.19 16.38
CA LEU A 386 -17.52 8.39 15.20
C LEU A 386 -17.84 9.28 14.00
N THR A 387 -18.69 10.29 14.19
CA THR A 387 -19.03 11.26 13.12
C THR A 387 -17.78 11.95 12.61
N ARG A 388 -16.87 12.33 13.50
CA ARG A 388 -15.61 12.95 13.09
C ARG A 388 -14.76 11.97 12.27
N VAL A 389 -14.51 10.76 12.75
CA VAL A 389 -13.64 9.78 12.06
C VAL A 389 -14.24 9.31 10.73
N ASP A 390 -15.55 9.09 10.65
CA ASP A 390 -16.23 8.71 9.40
C ASP A 390 -16.13 9.83 8.33
N ASN A 391 -15.99 11.08 8.76
CA ASN A 391 -15.76 12.23 7.87
C ASN A 391 -14.27 12.60 7.73
N LEU A 392 -13.35 11.64 7.90
CA LEU A 392 -11.89 11.87 7.80
C LEU A 392 -11.49 12.65 6.54
N ARG A 393 -12.11 12.34 5.40
CA ARG A 393 -11.84 13.01 4.11
C ARG A 393 -12.21 14.51 4.09
N GLN A 394 -13.05 14.96 5.02
CA GLN A 394 -13.49 16.34 5.14
C GLN A 394 -12.79 17.07 6.30
N TRP A 395 -11.77 16.46 6.92
CA TRP A 395 -11.05 17.10 8.01
C TRP A 395 -10.34 18.37 7.53
N PRO A 396 -10.24 19.40 8.38
CA PRO A 396 -9.42 20.56 8.09
C PRO A 396 -7.97 20.15 7.80
N PHE A 397 -7.32 20.83 6.84
CA PHE A 397 -5.93 20.58 6.45
C PHE A 397 -4.97 20.43 7.63
N HIS A 398 -5.06 21.32 8.62
CA HIS A 398 -4.22 21.27 9.82
C HIS A 398 -4.39 19.97 10.60
N ASP A 399 -5.62 19.46 10.74
CA ASP A 399 -5.90 18.23 11.49
C ASP A 399 -5.39 17.00 10.74
N LEU A 400 -5.51 16.97 9.41
CA LEU A 400 -4.91 15.95 8.56
C LEU A 400 -3.38 15.97 8.64
N LEU A 401 -2.76 17.16 8.72
CA LEU A 401 -1.32 17.31 8.89
C LEU A 401 -0.84 16.80 10.26
N VAL A 402 -1.60 17.03 11.33
CA VAL A 402 -1.31 16.48 12.66
C VAL A 402 -1.38 14.96 12.64
N LEU A 403 -2.44 14.39 12.07
CA LEU A 403 -2.59 12.94 11.91
C LEU A 403 -1.44 12.34 11.08
N SER A 404 -1.12 12.99 9.96
CA SER A 404 0.01 12.64 9.10
C SER A 404 1.32 12.54 9.86
N ARG A 405 1.63 13.57 10.67
CA ARG A 405 2.82 13.58 11.52
C ARG A 405 2.80 12.46 12.55
N GLN A 406 1.66 12.19 13.18
CA GLN A 406 1.53 11.09 14.15
C GLN A 406 1.81 9.73 13.52
N VAL A 407 1.20 9.43 12.37
CA VAL A 407 1.38 8.18 11.62
C VAL A 407 2.84 7.98 11.21
N HIS A 408 3.44 8.96 10.53
CA HIS A 408 4.81 8.83 10.06
C HIS A 408 5.85 8.84 11.20
N SER A 409 5.58 9.57 12.29
CA SER A 409 6.44 9.51 13.48
C SER A 409 6.40 8.15 14.13
N PHE A 410 5.22 7.51 14.22
CA PHE A 410 5.10 6.16 14.73
C PHE A 410 5.93 5.17 13.90
N LEU A 411 5.78 5.22 12.57
CA LEU A 411 6.51 4.34 11.65
C LEU A 411 8.03 4.48 11.79
N ILE A 412 8.55 5.71 11.78
CA ILE A 412 9.99 5.98 11.92
C ILE A 412 10.51 5.60 13.30
N HIS A 413 9.78 5.89 14.36
CA HIS A 413 10.19 5.49 15.71
C HIS A 413 10.18 3.98 15.89
N CYS A 414 9.22 3.27 15.31
CA CYS A 414 9.17 1.81 15.33
C CYS A 414 10.35 1.21 14.55
N TYR A 415 10.58 1.68 13.32
CA TYR A 415 11.75 1.29 12.52
C TYR A 415 13.07 1.50 13.25
N ARG A 416 13.29 2.66 13.89
CA ARG A 416 14.53 2.93 14.64
C ARG A 416 14.72 1.95 15.79
N ARG A 417 13.65 1.54 16.48
CA ARG A 417 13.72 0.54 17.56
C ARG A 417 14.06 -0.83 17.02
N LEU A 418 13.33 -1.29 15.98
CA LEU A 418 13.62 -2.55 15.30
C LEU A 418 15.07 -2.57 14.79
N SER A 419 15.52 -1.51 14.14
CA SER A 419 16.89 -1.38 13.65
C SER A 419 17.92 -1.45 14.77
N ALA A 420 17.68 -0.80 15.91
CA ALA A 420 18.60 -0.82 17.05
C ALA A 420 18.72 -2.23 17.67
N GLU A 421 17.61 -2.94 17.83
CA GLU A 421 17.60 -4.30 18.37
C GLU A 421 18.22 -5.33 17.39
N LEU A 422 18.07 -5.10 16.09
CA LEU A 422 18.58 -5.98 15.04
C LEU A 422 19.99 -5.63 14.54
N SER A 423 20.63 -4.58 15.11
CA SER A 423 21.95 -4.08 14.66
C SER A 423 23.08 -5.11 14.78
N GLN A 424 22.90 -6.17 15.58
CA GLN A 424 23.89 -7.24 15.77
C GLN A 424 23.50 -8.57 15.11
N ALA A 425 22.33 -8.65 14.47
CA ALA A 425 21.88 -9.87 13.81
C ALA A 425 22.39 -9.92 12.35
N PRO A 426 22.75 -11.10 11.83
CA PRO A 426 23.04 -11.27 10.41
C PRO A 426 21.79 -10.93 9.59
N GLN A 427 21.84 -9.82 8.85
CA GLN A 427 20.71 -9.33 8.07
C GLN A 427 20.61 -10.11 6.74
N GLN A 428 19.45 -10.72 6.47
CA GLN A 428 19.15 -11.44 5.22
C GLN A 428 18.63 -10.48 4.12
N VAL A 429 19.21 -9.29 3.99
CA VAL A 429 18.79 -8.31 2.98
C VAL A 429 19.92 -8.10 1.97
N ASN A 430 19.59 -8.16 0.68
CA ASN A 430 20.52 -7.88 -0.39
C ASN A 430 21.06 -6.42 -0.26
N PRO A 431 22.39 -6.19 -0.30
CA PRO A 431 22.97 -4.84 -0.17
C PRO A 431 22.44 -3.82 -1.19
N THR A 432 22.06 -4.29 -2.38
CA THR A 432 21.49 -3.42 -3.43
C THR A 432 20.07 -2.94 -3.05
N ASP A 433 19.25 -3.80 -2.46
CA ASP A 433 17.92 -3.45 -1.94
C ASP A 433 18.03 -2.46 -0.78
N MET A 434 19.00 -2.68 0.12
CA MET A 434 19.28 -1.74 1.20
C MET A 434 19.64 -0.34 0.68
N THR A 435 20.42 -0.26 -0.41
CA THR A 435 20.81 1.01 -1.01
C THR A 435 19.61 1.74 -1.61
N VAL A 436 18.79 1.04 -2.40
CA VAL A 436 17.59 1.60 -3.04
C VAL A 436 16.64 2.14 -1.99
N ILE A 437 16.33 1.34 -0.97
CA ILE A 437 15.34 1.74 0.02
C ILE A 437 15.91 2.78 0.98
N GLY A 438 17.19 2.68 1.36
CA GLY A 438 17.89 3.72 2.11
C GLY A 438 17.80 5.09 1.43
N ARG A 439 18.00 5.15 0.11
CA ARG A 439 17.86 6.38 -0.67
C ARG A 439 16.40 6.87 -0.76
N LYS A 440 15.40 5.99 -0.88
CA LYS A 440 13.97 6.39 -0.78
C LYS A 440 13.66 6.99 0.59
N LEU A 441 14.13 6.35 1.68
CA LEU A 441 13.94 6.83 3.05
C LEU A 441 14.61 8.18 3.27
N ASP A 442 15.85 8.35 2.81
CA ASP A 442 16.57 9.61 2.91
C ASP A 442 15.86 10.73 2.13
N SER A 443 15.41 10.42 0.90
CA SER A 443 14.68 11.36 0.05
C SER A 443 13.34 11.79 0.66
N PHE A 444 12.62 10.90 1.33
CA PHE A 444 11.29 11.21 1.88
C PHE A 444 11.30 11.75 3.32
N TYR A 445 12.21 11.27 4.18
CA TYR A 445 12.22 11.58 5.61
C TYR A 445 13.34 12.53 6.05
N SER A 446 14.47 12.60 5.33
CA SER A 446 15.60 13.41 5.78
C SER A 446 15.39 14.89 5.47
N ARG A 447 15.65 15.70 6.49
CA ARG A 447 15.73 17.16 6.38
C ARG A 447 17.14 17.54 5.96
N LYS A 448 17.25 18.17 4.78
CA LYS A 448 18.50 18.72 4.25
C LYS A 448 18.35 20.22 4.08
N LYS A 449 19.44 20.97 4.22
CA LYS A 449 19.43 22.42 4.02
C LYS A 449 18.94 22.73 2.59
N HIS A 450 18.02 23.68 2.45
CA HIS A 450 17.42 24.10 1.17
C HIS A 450 16.55 23.08 0.44
N LYS A 451 16.42 21.85 0.94
CA LYS A 451 15.51 20.85 0.38
C LYS A 451 14.07 21.20 0.73
N ILE A 452 13.20 21.22 -0.27
CA ILE A 452 11.75 21.36 -0.10
C ILE A 452 11.23 20.09 0.57
N GLU A 453 10.57 20.26 1.73
CA GLU A 453 10.06 19.12 2.49
C GLU A 453 8.90 18.43 1.75
N TYR A 454 8.95 17.11 1.70
CA TYR A 454 7.81 16.29 1.36
C TYR A 454 6.74 16.36 2.45
N LEU A 455 5.51 16.62 2.03
CA LEU A 455 4.30 16.48 2.79
C LEU A 455 3.97 15.00 2.87
N ARG A 456 4.28 14.39 4.01
CA ARG A 456 4.02 12.98 4.28
C ARG A 456 2.53 12.78 4.55
N SER A 457 1.72 12.86 3.51
CA SER A 457 0.27 12.80 3.63
C SER A 457 -0.20 11.40 4.01
N VAL A 458 -1.26 11.33 4.83
CA VAL A 458 -2.01 10.08 5.02
C VAL A 458 -3.15 9.90 4.01
N MET A 459 -3.41 10.92 3.19
CA MET A 459 -4.54 11.05 2.29
C MET A 459 -4.11 11.90 1.07
N ASP A 460 -3.83 11.28 -0.06
CA ASP A 460 -3.15 11.94 -1.19
C ASP A 460 -3.98 13.08 -1.82
N ASP A 461 -5.27 12.88 -2.05
CA ASP A 461 -6.11 13.85 -2.77
C ASP A 461 -6.80 14.86 -1.84
N GLU A 462 -6.97 14.53 -0.57
CA GLU A 462 -7.75 15.32 0.39
C GLU A 462 -7.04 16.56 0.92
N LEU A 463 -5.74 16.74 0.61
CA LEU A 463 -4.99 17.95 0.95
C LEU A 463 -5.09 19.04 -0.13
N TYR A 464 -5.68 18.74 -1.28
CA TYR A 464 -5.82 19.68 -2.38
C TYR A 464 -6.73 20.86 -2.03
N CYS A 465 -6.25 22.08 -2.29
CA CYS A 465 -6.95 23.32 -2.02
C CYS A 465 -7.35 24.03 -3.32
N ARG A 466 -8.65 23.98 -3.65
CA ARG A 466 -9.21 24.69 -4.81
C ARG A 466 -9.18 26.21 -4.68
N PHE A 467 -9.27 26.73 -3.47
CA PHE A 467 -9.22 28.16 -3.16
C PHE A 467 -8.10 28.42 -2.17
N VAL A 468 -7.22 29.37 -2.49
CA VAL A 468 -6.05 29.70 -1.70
C VAL A 468 -5.93 31.21 -1.59
N THR A 469 -5.66 31.72 -0.38
CA THR A 469 -5.34 33.14 -0.16
C THR A 469 -3.86 33.30 0.11
N ILE A 470 -3.18 34.16 -0.65
CA ILE A 470 -1.80 34.56 -0.45
C ILE A 470 -1.80 35.88 0.32
N LYS A 471 -1.09 35.90 1.45
CA LYS A 471 -0.92 37.09 2.29
C LYS A 471 0.55 37.43 2.46
N ALA A 472 0.84 38.72 2.56
CA ALA A 472 2.15 39.24 2.95
C ALA A 472 2.02 40.07 4.23
N ASP A 473 2.84 39.75 5.23
CA ASP A 473 2.94 40.54 6.45
C ASP A 473 4.23 41.38 6.43
N MET A 474 4.04 42.68 6.66
CA MET A 474 5.09 43.70 6.68
C MET A 474 5.62 43.96 8.10
N GLU A 475 4.87 43.58 9.15
CA GLU A 475 5.17 43.90 10.55
C GLU A 475 6.12 42.87 11.19
N LEU A 476 6.11 41.62 10.69
CA LEU A 476 7.06 40.57 11.06
C LEU A 476 8.31 40.61 10.17
N VAL A 477 9.10 41.68 10.31
CA VAL A 477 10.29 41.94 9.47
C VAL A 477 11.29 40.77 9.54
N SER A 478 11.49 40.08 8.41
CA SER A 478 12.65 39.22 8.11
C SER A 478 13.74 40.04 7.40
N GLU A 479 14.92 39.46 7.17
CA GLU A 479 15.98 40.08 6.34
C GLU A 479 15.52 40.46 4.91
N SER A 480 14.41 39.88 4.43
CA SER A 480 13.74 40.18 3.14
C SER A 480 12.64 41.24 3.22
N GLY A 481 12.30 41.74 4.41
CA GLY A 481 11.31 42.81 4.63
C GLY A 481 9.84 42.39 4.63
N ARG A 482 9.50 41.13 4.31
CA ARG A 482 8.12 40.59 4.30
C ARG A 482 8.08 39.09 4.60
N ARG A 483 7.06 38.62 5.34
CA ARG A 483 6.73 37.19 5.44
C ARG A 483 5.54 36.84 4.59
N TRP A 484 5.64 35.71 3.89
CA TRP A 484 4.61 35.22 2.97
C TRP A 484 3.88 34.05 3.59
N PHE A 485 2.56 34.02 3.39
CA PHE A 485 1.67 32.97 3.89
C PHE A 485 0.78 32.50 2.75
N ILE A 486 0.65 31.18 2.64
CA ILE A 486 -0.36 30.54 1.80
C ILE A 486 -1.41 29.99 2.75
N CYS A 487 -2.67 30.40 2.58
CA CYS A 487 -3.77 30.00 3.43
C CYS A 487 -4.87 29.29 2.64
N SER A 488 -5.53 28.32 3.26
CA SER A 488 -6.66 27.60 2.69
C SER A 488 -7.93 28.46 2.66
N GLY A 489 -8.65 28.40 1.54
CA GLY A 489 -9.91 29.12 1.33
C GLY A 489 -9.75 30.63 1.19
N ASP A 490 -10.87 31.34 1.22
CA ASP A 490 -10.92 32.81 1.27
C ASP A 490 -10.62 33.29 2.68
N GLN A 491 -9.50 34.03 2.82
CA GLN A 491 -9.04 34.61 4.07
C GLN A 491 -8.91 36.13 4.01
N LEU A 492 -9.42 36.81 2.98
CA LEU A 492 -9.19 38.25 2.79
C LEU A 492 -9.71 39.09 3.96
N ASN A 493 -10.88 38.74 4.48
CA ASN A 493 -11.58 39.51 5.53
C ASN A 493 -11.59 38.81 6.91
N ILE A 494 -10.70 37.87 7.14
CA ILE A 494 -10.71 37.03 8.35
C ILE A 494 -9.84 37.62 9.47
N LEU A 495 -10.36 37.57 10.71
CA LEU A 495 -9.68 38.05 11.92
C LEU A 495 -8.31 37.36 12.10
N PRO A 496 -7.22 38.10 12.42
CA PRO A 496 -5.87 37.57 12.51
C PRO A 496 -5.72 36.32 13.40
N GLU A 497 -6.51 36.22 14.47
CA GLU A 497 -6.46 35.11 15.44
C GLU A 497 -6.87 33.75 14.87
N THR A 498 -7.63 33.73 13.76
CA THR A 498 -8.13 32.49 13.14
C THR A 498 -7.27 32.01 11.98
N ILE A 499 -6.36 32.87 11.48
CA ILE A 499 -5.44 32.60 10.38
C ILE A 499 -4.49 31.42 10.67
N PRO A 500 -3.93 31.22 11.89
CA PRO A 500 -2.94 30.16 12.13
C PRO A 500 -3.39 28.75 11.75
N LYS A 501 -4.68 28.43 11.94
CA LYS A 501 -5.24 27.10 11.57
C LYS A 501 -5.51 26.95 10.07
N LYS A 502 -5.43 28.04 9.31
CA LYS A 502 -5.67 28.09 7.86
C LYS A 502 -4.38 28.17 7.05
N ILE A 503 -3.24 28.48 7.69
CA ILE A 503 -1.93 28.51 7.03
C ILE A 503 -1.57 27.09 6.55
N LEU A 504 -1.38 26.98 5.24
CA LEU A 504 -0.87 25.80 4.55
C LEU A 504 0.65 25.77 4.65
N HIS A 505 1.30 26.88 4.28
CA HIS A 505 2.74 27.07 4.35
C HIS A 505 3.09 28.54 4.58
N LYS A 506 4.28 28.80 5.11
CA LYS A 506 4.83 30.16 5.30
C LYS A 506 6.32 30.19 4.99
N GLY A 507 6.82 31.34 4.54
CA GLY A 507 8.24 31.51 4.20
C GLY A 507 8.67 32.97 4.23
N GLU A 508 9.98 33.19 4.16
CA GLU A 508 10.56 34.54 4.04
C GLU A 508 10.44 35.11 2.62
N ASN A 509 10.00 34.29 1.67
CA ASN A 509 9.78 34.62 0.28
C ASN A 509 8.55 33.87 -0.24
N LEU A 510 8.03 34.28 -1.39
CA LEU A 510 6.86 33.66 -2.00
C LEU A 510 7.20 32.37 -2.76
N VAL A 511 8.37 32.33 -3.42
CA VAL A 511 8.77 31.26 -4.33
C VAL A 511 8.74 29.90 -3.64
N GLU A 512 9.36 29.79 -2.46
CA GLU A 512 9.45 28.54 -1.72
C GLU A 512 8.07 28.03 -1.24
N PRO A 513 7.19 28.82 -0.59
CA PRO A 513 5.83 28.38 -0.28
C PRO A 513 5.02 27.92 -1.48
N ILE A 514 5.07 28.63 -2.62
CA ILE A 514 4.34 28.22 -3.83
C ILE A 514 4.92 26.90 -4.34
N LEU A 515 6.25 26.82 -4.46
CA LEU A 515 6.95 25.63 -4.91
C LEU A 515 6.63 24.42 -4.03
N TRP A 516 6.67 24.58 -2.70
CA TRP A 516 6.28 23.53 -1.76
C TRP A 516 4.84 23.09 -1.96
N SER A 517 3.92 24.03 -2.23
CA SER A 517 2.50 23.73 -2.38
C SER A 517 2.21 22.99 -3.68
N VAL A 518 2.90 23.34 -4.78
CA VAL A 518 2.84 22.61 -6.05
C VAL A 518 3.46 21.23 -5.90
N TRP A 519 4.70 21.16 -5.39
CA TRP A 519 5.46 19.92 -5.21
C TRP A 519 4.71 18.86 -4.41
N ASN A 520 3.90 19.30 -3.45
CA ASN A 520 3.11 18.42 -2.58
C ASN A 520 1.64 18.28 -2.98
N LYS A 521 1.26 18.69 -4.22
CA LYS A 521 -0.12 18.68 -4.73
C LYS A 521 -1.16 19.37 -3.84
N VAL A 522 -0.74 20.31 -3.00
CA VAL A 522 -1.64 21.12 -2.17
C VAL A 522 -2.39 22.13 -3.05
N LEU A 523 -1.76 22.60 -4.13
CA LEU A 523 -2.39 23.44 -5.16
C LEU A 523 -1.84 23.08 -6.53
N ASP A 524 -2.58 23.44 -7.57
CA ASP A 524 -2.26 23.19 -8.99
C ASP A 524 -2.70 24.39 -9.85
N GLY A 525 -2.51 24.31 -11.17
CA GLY A 525 -2.95 25.34 -12.12
C GLY A 525 -4.47 25.55 -12.18
N ARG A 526 -5.28 24.70 -11.50
CA ARG A 526 -6.74 24.82 -11.37
C ARG A 526 -7.16 25.50 -10.08
N SER A 527 -6.25 25.67 -9.12
CA SER A 527 -6.49 26.45 -7.91
C SER A 527 -6.75 27.92 -8.22
N ARG A 528 -7.63 28.54 -7.45
CA ARG A 528 -7.94 29.98 -7.51
C ARG A 528 -7.20 30.71 -6.42
N PHE A 529 -6.54 31.81 -6.78
CA PHE A 529 -5.70 32.59 -5.88
C PHE A 529 -6.40 33.89 -5.51
N LEU A 530 -6.43 34.19 -4.21
CA LEU A 530 -6.92 35.43 -3.64
C LEU A 530 -5.74 36.16 -3.00
N MET A 531 -5.66 37.47 -3.16
CA MET A 531 -4.51 38.27 -2.73
C MET A 531 -4.97 39.60 -2.16
N ASP A 532 -4.26 40.09 -1.14
CA ASP A 532 -4.48 41.43 -0.59
C ASP A 532 -3.48 42.46 -1.17
N TYR A 533 -3.74 43.75 -0.93
CA TYR A 533 -2.88 44.84 -1.42
C TYR A 533 -1.45 44.80 -0.87
N LYS A 534 -1.18 44.07 0.24
CA LYS A 534 0.17 43.94 0.81
C LYS A 534 1.07 43.03 -0.04
N THR A 535 0.48 42.27 -0.96
CA THR A 535 1.20 41.39 -1.89
C THR A 535 1.84 42.12 -3.08
N GLU A 536 1.45 43.38 -3.36
CA GLU A 536 2.00 44.17 -4.46
C GLU A 536 3.54 44.28 -4.42
N PRO A 537 4.24 44.21 -5.57
CA PRO A 537 3.73 44.35 -6.95
C PRO A 537 3.26 43.03 -7.60
N LEU A 538 3.27 41.92 -6.88
CA LEU A 538 2.88 40.61 -7.37
C LEU A 538 1.40 40.59 -7.81
N SER A 539 1.12 40.08 -9.01
CA SER A 539 -0.24 39.90 -9.52
C SER A 539 -0.70 38.44 -9.44
N GLU A 540 -2.01 38.21 -9.55
CA GLU A 540 -2.56 36.86 -9.68
C GLU A 540 -2.02 36.13 -10.92
N ALA A 541 -1.83 36.86 -12.03
CA ALA A 541 -1.27 36.31 -13.26
C ALA A 541 0.16 35.80 -13.06
N ASP A 542 0.99 36.54 -12.31
CA ASP A 542 2.36 36.13 -11.96
C ASP A 542 2.37 34.82 -11.17
N VAL A 543 1.51 34.73 -10.15
CA VAL A 543 1.35 33.52 -9.32
C VAL A 543 0.91 32.33 -10.17
N ARG A 544 -0.10 32.53 -11.02
CA ARG A 544 -0.61 31.47 -11.89
C ARG A 544 0.45 30.98 -12.87
N ARG A 545 1.22 31.90 -13.46
CA ARG A 545 2.34 31.54 -14.35
C ARG A 545 3.42 30.76 -13.61
N MET A 546 3.75 31.18 -12.38
CA MET A 546 4.72 30.47 -11.53
C MET A 546 4.26 29.05 -11.21
N VAL A 547 2.99 28.86 -10.86
CA VAL A 547 2.40 27.55 -10.58
C VAL A 547 2.45 26.64 -11.81
N LEU A 548 1.98 27.11 -12.96
CA LEU A 548 2.00 26.33 -14.21
C LEU A 548 3.43 25.92 -14.60
N LEU A 549 4.39 26.82 -14.39
CA LEU A 549 5.79 26.53 -14.69
C LEU A 549 6.39 25.51 -13.72
N PHE A 550 6.08 25.61 -12.43
CA PHE A 550 6.51 24.61 -11.45
C PHE A 550 5.89 23.24 -11.71
N GLU A 551 4.64 23.16 -12.17
CA GLU A 551 4.03 21.89 -12.55
C GLU A 551 4.70 21.23 -13.75
N ASP A 552 5.10 22.01 -14.76
CA ASP A 552 5.80 21.51 -15.95
C ASP A 552 7.24 21.05 -15.63
N TRP A 553 7.97 21.84 -14.84
CA TRP A 553 9.39 21.59 -14.55
C TRP A 553 9.60 20.62 -13.38
N PHE A 554 8.72 20.66 -12.40
CA PHE A 554 8.80 19.90 -11.16
C PHE A 554 7.46 19.20 -10.88
N PRO A 555 7.03 18.31 -11.78
CA PRO A 555 5.76 17.60 -11.62
C PRO A 555 5.78 16.87 -10.27
N PRO A 556 4.69 16.91 -9.50
CA PRO A 556 4.65 16.27 -8.20
C PRO A 556 4.82 14.76 -8.37
N ARG A 557 5.84 14.19 -7.72
CA ARG A 557 6.18 12.76 -7.80
C ARG A 557 6.00 12.08 -6.46
N LYS A 558 5.50 10.84 -6.47
CA LYS A 558 5.59 10.00 -5.29
C LYS A 558 6.98 9.39 -5.21
N VAL A 559 7.57 9.36 -4.02
CA VAL A 559 8.88 8.70 -3.83
C VAL A 559 8.80 7.19 -4.13
N SER A 560 7.61 6.59 -3.99
CA SER A 560 7.35 5.20 -4.40
C SER A 560 7.60 4.96 -5.89
N GLU A 561 7.29 5.92 -6.76
CA GLU A 561 7.41 5.86 -8.23
C GLU A 561 8.85 5.96 -8.74
N ILE A 562 9.82 6.30 -7.89
CA ILE A 562 11.22 6.40 -8.32
C ILE A 562 11.76 5.00 -8.63
N SER A 563 12.19 4.83 -9.89
CA SER A 563 12.74 3.57 -10.41
C SER A 563 13.95 3.09 -9.60
N ARG A 564 14.11 1.77 -9.54
CA ARG A 564 15.27 1.12 -8.89
C ARG A 564 16.57 1.56 -9.54
N GLU A 565 16.59 1.67 -10.85
CA GLU A 565 17.76 2.01 -11.67
C GLU A 565 18.24 3.43 -11.33
N ALA A 566 17.32 4.39 -11.22
CA ALA A 566 17.65 5.76 -10.82
C ALA A 566 18.23 5.83 -9.40
N LEU A 567 17.70 5.00 -8.49
CA LEU A 567 18.15 4.93 -7.10
C LEU A 567 19.42 4.10 -6.92
N LEU A 568 19.86 3.30 -7.90
CA LEU A 568 21.17 2.65 -7.86
C LEU A 568 22.24 3.55 -8.49
N ALA A 569 21.89 4.29 -9.54
CA ALA A 569 22.75 5.27 -10.17
C ALA A 569 23.15 6.43 -9.23
N PRO A 570 24.30 7.09 -9.46
CA PRO A 570 24.63 8.33 -8.80
C PRO A 570 23.56 9.40 -9.01
N GLU A 571 23.31 10.21 -7.99
CA GLU A 571 22.40 11.36 -8.06
C GLU A 571 22.84 12.32 -9.17
N LYS A 572 21.88 12.80 -9.97
CA LYS A 572 22.07 13.84 -10.99
C LYS A 572 20.93 14.83 -10.95
N ILE A 573 21.17 16.07 -11.33
CA ILE A 573 20.17 17.10 -11.58
C ILE A 573 19.49 16.78 -12.91
N THR A 574 18.16 16.87 -12.92
CA THR A 574 17.34 16.58 -14.11
C THR A 574 16.68 17.84 -14.67
N ALA A 575 16.41 18.84 -13.83
CA ALA A 575 15.97 20.17 -14.25
C ALA A 575 16.46 21.25 -13.26
N CYS A 576 16.71 22.45 -13.75
CA CYS A 576 17.15 23.62 -12.99
C CYS A 576 16.42 24.89 -13.47
N LEU A 577 15.70 25.56 -12.57
CA LEU A 577 14.91 26.76 -12.86
C LEU A 577 15.38 27.92 -11.97
N ALA A 578 15.70 29.06 -12.59
CA ALA A 578 15.97 30.30 -11.89
C ALA A 578 14.70 31.18 -11.90
N VAL A 579 14.30 31.71 -10.75
CA VAL A 579 13.15 32.62 -10.60
C VAL A 579 13.67 33.95 -10.05
N ALA A 580 13.52 35.02 -10.83
CA ALA A 580 14.09 36.32 -10.48
C ALA A 580 13.02 37.42 -10.36
N ASN A 581 13.21 38.35 -9.42
CA ASN A 581 12.53 39.65 -9.32
C ASN A 581 10.98 39.67 -9.21
N PHE A 582 10.30 38.56 -8.89
CA PHE A 582 8.83 38.52 -8.74
C PHE A 582 8.27 39.43 -7.64
N THR A 583 9.02 39.64 -6.57
CA THR A 583 8.67 40.54 -5.45
C THR A 583 9.32 41.92 -5.57
N SER A 584 10.01 42.20 -6.67
CA SER A 584 10.79 43.42 -6.91
C SER A 584 10.02 44.42 -7.77
N ARG A 585 10.45 45.68 -7.79
CA ARG A 585 9.84 46.71 -8.66
C ARG A 585 9.97 46.30 -10.14
N ARG A 586 8.87 46.35 -10.90
CA ARG A 586 8.80 45.84 -12.29
C ARG A 586 9.82 46.46 -13.24
N LEU A 587 10.10 47.77 -13.12
CA LEU A 587 11.03 48.49 -13.99
C LEU A 587 12.52 48.29 -13.64
N ARG A 588 12.85 47.40 -12.71
CA ARG A 588 14.23 47.14 -12.31
C ARG A 588 14.93 46.30 -13.39
N GLY A 589 16.10 46.74 -13.84
CA GLY A 589 16.88 46.11 -14.91
C GLY A 589 17.97 45.14 -14.43
N ASP A 590 18.23 45.10 -13.12
CA ASP A 590 19.20 44.22 -12.44
C ASP A 590 18.48 43.19 -11.55
N ILE A 591 19.08 42.01 -11.35
CA ILE A 591 18.53 40.98 -10.46
C ILE A 591 18.87 41.31 -9.00
N ASP A 592 17.86 41.65 -8.21
CA ASP A 592 17.99 41.89 -6.77
C ASP A 592 17.42 40.74 -5.91
N SER A 593 16.59 39.89 -6.51
CA SER A 593 15.99 38.71 -5.90
C SER A 593 16.11 37.53 -6.85
N LEU A 594 16.77 36.46 -6.40
CA LEU A 594 16.98 35.25 -7.19
C LEU A 594 16.74 34.02 -6.33
N TYR A 595 15.99 33.07 -6.89
CA TYR A 595 15.83 31.72 -6.37
C TYR A 595 16.22 30.72 -7.44
N VAL A 596 17.11 29.78 -7.11
CA VAL A 596 17.55 28.71 -8.01
C VAL A 596 16.98 27.40 -7.47
N ILE A 597 16.15 26.76 -8.29
CA ILE A 597 15.40 25.56 -7.97
C ILE A 597 15.94 24.43 -8.83
N TYR A 598 16.23 23.27 -8.25
CA TYR A 598 16.59 22.09 -9.05
C TYR A 598 16.03 20.81 -8.45
N VAL A 599 15.78 19.83 -9.32
CA VAL A 599 15.29 18.50 -8.94
C VAL A 599 16.28 17.41 -9.35
N THR A 600 16.48 16.44 -8.46
CA THR A 600 17.44 15.36 -8.64
C THR A 600 16.77 14.08 -9.16
N SER A 601 17.58 13.16 -9.71
CA SER A 601 17.15 11.82 -10.13
C SER A 601 16.66 10.94 -8.98
N TRP A 602 17.00 11.30 -7.73
CA TRP A 602 16.47 10.67 -6.52
C TRP A 602 15.18 11.33 -6.01
N GLY A 603 14.60 12.23 -6.80
CA GLY A 603 13.35 12.90 -6.45
C GLY A 603 13.50 13.89 -5.30
N GLU A 604 14.64 14.57 -5.17
CA GLU A 604 14.78 15.66 -4.20
C GLU A 604 14.69 17.01 -4.89
N LEU A 605 13.88 17.91 -4.36
CA LEU A 605 13.70 19.27 -4.86
C LEU A 605 14.39 20.25 -3.91
N TYR A 606 15.21 21.14 -4.45
CA TYR A 606 15.96 22.14 -3.69
C TYR A 606 15.61 23.54 -4.15
N CYS A 607 15.60 24.50 -3.22
CA CYS A 607 15.40 25.92 -3.49
C CYS A 607 16.46 26.76 -2.76
N HIS A 608 17.38 27.34 -3.52
CA HIS A 608 18.46 28.19 -3.01
C HIS A 608 18.19 29.65 -3.31
N ARG A 609 18.59 30.54 -2.39
CA ARG A 609 18.51 32.00 -2.59
C ARG A 609 19.85 32.55 -3.03
N GLY A 610 19.85 33.41 -4.05
CA GLY A 610 21.01 34.17 -4.52
C GLY A 610 21.93 33.41 -5.48
N PHE A 611 22.99 34.09 -5.90
CA PHE A 611 23.93 33.59 -6.92
C PHE A 611 25.01 32.65 -6.37
N GLU A 612 25.22 32.61 -5.05
CA GLU A 612 26.31 31.82 -4.44
C GLU A 612 26.22 30.32 -4.73
N ILE A 613 25.02 29.81 -5.04
CA ILE A 613 24.83 28.41 -5.42
C ILE A 613 25.57 28.04 -6.71
N PHE A 614 25.77 28.98 -7.64
CA PHE A 614 26.50 28.72 -8.88
C PHE A 614 27.99 28.42 -8.66
N ASN A 615 28.55 28.75 -7.49
CA ASN A 615 29.92 28.35 -7.14
C ASN A 615 30.08 26.82 -7.05
N THR A 616 29.01 26.09 -6.74
CA THR A 616 29.01 24.62 -6.66
C THR A 616 28.15 23.96 -7.72
N LEU A 617 27.12 24.65 -8.22
CA LEU A 617 26.15 24.10 -9.16
C LEU A 617 26.68 24.02 -10.59
N THR A 618 27.52 24.97 -11.02
CA THR A 618 27.98 25.10 -12.42
C THR A 618 28.62 23.83 -12.95
N GLU A 619 29.55 23.22 -12.20
CA GLU A 619 30.22 21.98 -12.61
C GLU A 619 29.22 20.82 -12.81
N ARG A 620 28.19 20.74 -11.97
CA ARG A 620 27.12 19.74 -12.11
C ARG A 620 26.29 20.01 -13.36
N LEU A 621 25.89 21.26 -13.60
CA LEU A 621 25.11 21.63 -14.80
C LEU A 621 25.87 21.35 -16.09
N ASP A 622 27.18 21.64 -16.14
CA ASP A 622 28.04 21.35 -17.30
C ASP A 622 28.13 19.85 -17.62
N LYS A 623 28.28 19.05 -16.56
CA LYS A 623 28.43 17.59 -16.66
C LYS A 623 27.12 16.87 -16.97
N GLU A 624 26.04 17.28 -16.31
CA GLU A 624 24.76 16.58 -16.33
C GLU A 624 23.82 17.12 -17.40
N ARG A 625 24.03 18.38 -17.84
CA ARG A 625 23.26 19.09 -18.88
C ARG A 625 21.73 18.97 -18.71
N PRO A 626 21.18 19.34 -17.54
CA PRO A 626 19.75 19.31 -17.32
C PRO A 626 19.05 20.39 -18.15
N ARG A 627 17.71 20.33 -18.21
CA ARG A 627 16.89 21.45 -18.69
C ARG A 627 17.13 22.66 -17.77
N CYS A 628 17.49 23.82 -18.33
CA CYS A 628 17.82 25.05 -17.58
C CYS A 628 16.98 26.23 -18.07
N GLY A 629 16.35 27.00 -17.18
CA GLY A 629 15.50 28.12 -17.62
C GLY A 629 15.32 29.24 -16.59
N LEU A 630 15.19 30.48 -17.07
CA LEU A 630 15.06 31.69 -16.26
C LEU A 630 13.64 32.26 -16.40
N MET A 631 12.94 32.34 -15.28
CA MET A 631 11.64 32.96 -15.15
C MET A 631 11.77 34.37 -14.56
N VAL A 632 11.17 35.34 -15.25
CA VAL A 632 11.07 36.75 -14.81
C VAL A 632 9.63 37.26 -14.96
N PRO A 633 9.22 38.31 -14.23
CA PRO A 633 7.85 38.82 -14.29
C PRO A 633 7.50 39.37 -15.67
N GLU A 634 6.22 39.32 -16.01
CA GLU A 634 5.71 40.02 -17.19
C GLU A 634 5.75 41.53 -16.98
N GLY A 635 6.04 42.27 -18.04
CA GLY A 635 6.19 43.73 -17.98
C GLY A 635 7.48 44.23 -17.30
N ALA A 636 8.43 43.34 -16.99
CA ALA A 636 9.78 43.71 -16.58
C ALA A 636 10.73 43.89 -17.78
N HIS A 637 11.95 44.38 -17.55
CA HIS A 637 13.00 44.44 -18.58
C HIS A 637 13.65 43.06 -18.81
N GLN A 638 12.89 42.11 -19.38
CA GLN A 638 13.25 40.69 -19.44
C GLN A 638 14.64 40.42 -20.06
N GLU A 639 14.97 41.03 -21.20
CA GLU A 639 16.28 40.87 -21.83
C GLU A 639 17.44 41.41 -20.96
N ARG A 640 17.22 42.52 -20.23
CA ARG A 640 18.23 43.07 -19.33
C ARG A 640 18.44 42.17 -18.12
N LEU A 641 17.36 41.63 -17.56
CA LEU A 641 17.42 40.68 -16.46
C LEU A 641 18.10 39.37 -16.87
N HIS A 642 17.82 38.88 -18.07
CA HIS A 642 18.48 37.71 -18.65
C HIS A 642 19.99 37.96 -18.84
N SER A 643 20.36 39.09 -19.42
CA SER A 643 21.77 39.48 -19.57
C SER A 643 22.50 39.61 -18.22
N ASP A 644 21.85 40.24 -17.22
CA ASP A 644 22.43 40.33 -15.87
C ASP A 644 22.58 38.95 -15.21
N PHE A 645 21.57 38.08 -15.38
CA PHE A 645 21.62 36.70 -14.91
C PHE A 645 22.79 35.93 -15.50
N CYS A 646 22.92 35.88 -16.83
CA CYS A 646 23.98 35.14 -17.51
C CYS A 646 25.37 35.67 -17.13
N ARG A 647 25.51 37.00 -17.03
CA ARG A 647 26.77 37.64 -16.59
C ARG A 647 27.19 37.22 -15.18
N ARG A 648 26.24 37.15 -14.24
CA ARG A 648 26.52 36.88 -12.82
C ARG A 648 26.59 35.40 -12.48
N SER A 649 25.74 34.58 -13.09
CA SER A 649 25.74 33.12 -12.93
C SER A 649 26.88 32.45 -13.71
N LYS A 650 27.40 33.11 -14.75
CA LYS A 650 28.35 32.55 -15.73
C LYS A 650 27.82 31.30 -16.42
N TYR A 651 26.50 31.15 -16.50
CA TYR A 651 25.83 30.04 -17.17
C TYR A 651 24.62 30.57 -17.96
N GLU A 652 24.33 29.96 -19.10
CA GLU A 652 23.22 30.37 -19.97
C GLU A 652 21.95 29.56 -19.66
N PHE A 653 20.87 30.26 -19.35
CA PHE A 653 19.55 29.66 -19.10
C PHE A 653 18.60 30.17 -20.18
N ASP A 654 17.70 29.32 -20.66
CA ASP A 654 16.67 29.75 -21.61
C ASP A 654 15.70 30.73 -20.92
N LEU A 655 15.43 31.88 -21.54
CA LEU A 655 14.43 32.82 -21.01
C LEU A 655 13.03 32.26 -21.27
N LEU A 656 12.22 32.12 -20.21
CA LEU A 656 10.90 31.49 -20.23
C LEU A 656 9.74 32.48 -20.23
#